data_AF-A0A7X5UN80-F1
#
_entry.id   AF-A0A7X5UN80-F1
#
_cell.length_a   1.000
_cell.length_b   1.000
_cell.length_c   1.000
_cell.angle_alpha   90.00
_cell.angle_beta   90.00
_cell.angle_gamma   90.00
#
_symmetry.space_group_name_H-M   'P 1'
#
loop_
_entity.id
_entity.type
_entity.pdbx_description
1 polymer ?
#
loop_
_entity_poly.entity_id
_entity_poly.type
_entity_poly.pdbx_seq_one_letter_code
_entity_poly.pdbx_strand_id
1 'polypeptide(L)'
;MSEYSGEQGRRFDRRRFLELSGVSTTALLLGTGAVHSGAALAFPPALGNPFTLGVASGDPLPDGVVLWTRLAPDPLAEDGNGGMPREPFGVRYQVAEDEQFTRIVARGAVEATPELGHSVHPEITGLRPGREYFYRFFAGDAVSPVGRTKTAPLPDSAVEEVRFGLASCQAWTGGRYAAYRAMAADDLDFVVHVGDYIYEGGDTRSLADFRVLHARYKTSPDLRAAHAAFPFIVTFDDHEVDNNWAGDIPQDSTPDFLQLRANAFQAYYEHLPLRVTARPSGADMTLHRSLAFGDLLSLTVLDTRQYRDDQVEGRFIAPRDPDALAPGRTMTGAEQERWLLDTLASSRARWNAIAQQTIMAFFDYDTGHGVSINHDQWDGYAAARDRLFAFLADRRPSNVVVLSGDWHSAWVNDLKADFADPDSETLATEFVGTSISSGCGWRDSVAAALEANPHVRFFDGDHRGYTRCTVTPSQWRTDLLAVNHPADPSGPAFTLASFAVTDGVAGARRLEGAGDGVVGRVTDATDGTALANVVVRASAADGTVVSTGTTGADGEYRLLVTPGSYDIAATAGCYQTARRTAELAEGRLQRVDFELPRVTGALAGTGKRLAGARVEAGDSDIVMENAALAMAVAAVTEDGQLLGTTRGKVLDMAVRGRTDQLDWINLTYASAAQPQGTEAWQQVSVRNEHVEVVAAGPTRAVVRARGASTDFAALTVTTTYTLEPDNSWVSAESVFRNTGGEPVAVWVGDALDHDGPGQRSGVAGHGTITTPYGSPLRYEPTEPWLGMTGTDPQTYGLIYDADPEGLLAAATGNWVMSMVQVRIAPGAEYLLTRRIVAVDHGGAADPFAVLAQLYRRAR
;
A
#
# COMPACT_ATOMS: atom_id res chain seq x y z
N MET A 1 -53.22 -46.94 29.25
CA MET A 1 -53.10 -46.32 30.58
C MET A 1 -52.51 -44.94 30.34
N SER A 2 -53.36 -43.99 29.92
CA SER A 2 -53.95 -42.89 30.72
C SER A 2 -52.93 -41.76 30.93
N GLU A 3 -53.16 -40.47 30.61
CA GLU A 3 -54.31 -39.68 30.10
C GLU A 3 -53.81 -38.28 29.63
N TYR A 4 -54.33 -37.79 28.49
CA TYR A 4 -54.93 -36.44 28.22
C TYR A 4 -54.62 -35.27 29.19
N SER A 5 -54.38 -34.00 28.81
CA SER A 5 -54.91 -33.06 27.77
C SER A 5 -53.98 -31.81 27.76
N GLY A 6 -53.98 -30.84 26.84
CA GLY A 6 -54.86 -30.45 25.75
C GLY A 6 -54.20 -29.30 24.93
N GLU A 7 -54.62 -29.20 23.67
CA GLU A 7 -54.27 -28.12 22.74
C GLU A 7 -54.86 -26.77 23.15
N GLN A 8 -54.09 -25.68 23.02
CA GLN A 8 -54.63 -24.36 22.67
C GLN A 8 -53.73 -23.70 21.63
N GLY A 9 -54.22 -23.66 20.39
CA GLY A 9 -53.66 -22.84 19.33
C GLY A 9 -53.80 -21.35 19.63
N ARG A 10 -52.68 -20.62 19.61
CA ARG A 10 -52.69 -19.15 19.58
C ARG A 10 -53.04 -18.69 18.16
N ARG A 11 -54.33 -18.46 17.94
CA ARG A 11 -54.84 -17.59 16.87
C ARG A 11 -54.21 -16.21 17.03
N PHE A 12 -53.43 -15.78 16.04
CA PHE A 12 -53.05 -14.38 15.89
C PHE A 12 -54.31 -13.54 15.74
N ASP A 13 -54.51 -12.62 16.68
CA ASP A 13 -55.64 -11.69 16.69
C ASP A 13 -55.42 -10.62 15.62
N ARG A 14 -56.10 -10.79 14.48
CA ARG A 14 -56.09 -9.87 13.34
C ARG A 14 -56.58 -8.45 13.68
N ARG A 15 -57.20 -8.23 14.85
CA ARG A 15 -57.62 -6.88 15.28
C ARG A 15 -56.54 -6.07 16.00
N ARG A 16 -55.48 -6.70 16.53
CA ARG A 16 -54.38 -5.97 17.18
C ARG A 16 -53.21 -5.64 16.25
N PHE A 17 -53.20 -6.22 15.05
CA PHE A 17 -52.24 -5.87 13.97
C PHE A 17 -52.69 -4.63 13.18
N LEU A 18 -53.99 -4.29 13.20
CA LEU A 18 -54.55 -3.13 12.49
C LEU A 18 -54.57 -1.83 13.30
N GLU A 19 -54.21 -1.85 14.59
CA GLU A 19 -54.13 -0.65 15.44
C GLU A 19 -52.71 -0.04 15.52
N LEU A 20 -51.69 -0.72 14.98
CA LEU A 20 -50.32 -0.19 14.81
C LEU A 20 -49.97 0.14 13.35
N SER A 21 -50.89 -0.11 12.40
CA SER A 21 -50.74 0.22 10.98
C SER A 21 -51.39 1.57 10.62
N GLY A 22 -51.22 2.57 11.48
CA GLY A 22 -51.68 3.94 11.29
C GLY A 22 -50.69 4.81 10.52
N VAL A 23 -49.97 4.26 9.54
CA VAL A 23 -49.17 5.03 8.58
C VAL A 23 -49.86 4.98 7.23
N SER A 24 -50.39 6.13 6.87
CA SER A 24 -51.05 6.51 5.63
C SER A 24 -50.61 5.71 4.39
N THR A 25 -51.54 4.95 3.84
CA THR A 25 -51.53 4.48 2.45
C THR A 25 -51.64 5.65 1.47
N THR A 26 -50.54 6.39 1.28
CA THR A 26 -50.42 7.41 0.22
C THR A 26 -48.97 7.55 -0.27
N ALA A 27 -48.41 6.52 -0.93
CA ALA A 27 -47.18 6.66 -1.72
C ALA A 27 -46.93 5.43 -2.63
N LEU A 28 -47.91 5.02 -3.44
CA LEU A 28 -47.63 4.23 -4.65
C LEU A 28 -47.89 5.16 -5.84
N LEU A 29 -46.83 5.71 -6.45
CA LEU A 29 -46.72 6.23 -7.85
C LEU A 29 -45.59 7.28 -8.03
N LEU A 30 -44.36 7.02 -7.58
CA LEU A 30 -43.20 7.85 -7.93
C LEU A 30 -42.13 6.97 -8.59
N GLY A 31 -42.16 6.90 -9.91
CA GLY A 31 -41.23 6.09 -10.72
C GLY A 31 -41.42 6.24 -12.24
N THR A 32 -42.58 6.75 -12.69
CA THR A 32 -42.80 7.13 -14.10
C THR A 32 -43.40 8.52 -14.17
N GLY A 33 -42.58 9.57 -14.25
CA GLY A 33 -42.97 10.90 -14.76
C GLY A 33 -44.29 11.53 -14.25
N ALA A 34 -44.81 11.15 -13.08
CA ALA A 34 -46.05 11.68 -12.54
C ALA A 34 -45.71 12.74 -11.50
N VAL A 35 -45.88 14.00 -11.92
CA VAL A 35 -45.81 15.21 -11.09
C VAL A 35 -46.68 14.98 -9.84
N HIS A 36 -46.07 14.75 -8.68
CA HIS A 36 -46.80 14.92 -7.43
C HIS A 36 -47.03 16.42 -7.26
N SER A 37 -48.30 16.81 -7.19
CA SER A 37 -48.76 18.20 -7.10
C SER A 37 -48.52 18.84 -5.73
N GLY A 38 -47.46 18.43 -5.01
CA GLY A 38 -46.86 19.24 -3.96
C GLY A 38 -45.95 20.26 -4.63
N ALA A 39 -46.08 21.55 -4.30
CA ALA A 39 -45.22 22.56 -4.90
C ALA A 39 -43.80 22.42 -4.34
N ALA A 40 -42.95 21.59 -4.96
CA ALA A 40 -41.52 21.56 -4.68
C ALA A 40 -40.98 22.99 -4.74
N LEU A 41 -40.25 23.39 -3.70
CA LEU A 41 -39.79 24.76 -3.58
C LEU A 41 -38.65 25.04 -4.57
N ALA A 42 -38.51 26.30 -4.97
CA ALA A 42 -37.31 26.74 -5.66
C ALA A 42 -36.15 26.75 -4.67
N PHE A 43 -34.97 26.29 -5.10
CA PHE A 43 -33.77 26.32 -4.26
C PHE A 43 -33.39 27.77 -3.90
N PRO A 44 -33.17 28.09 -2.62
CA PRO A 44 -32.89 29.45 -2.16
C PRO A 44 -31.44 29.88 -2.49
N PRO A 45 -31.23 30.97 -3.26
CA PRO A 45 -29.88 31.42 -3.64
C PRO A 45 -28.95 31.73 -2.45
N ALA A 46 -29.51 32.08 -1.29
CA ALA A 46 -28.75 32.40 -0.08
C ALA A 46 -27.96 31.21 0.48
N LEU A 47 -28.29 29.97 0.11
CA LEU A 47 -27.55 28.78 0.52
C LEU A 47 -26.29 28.55 -0.33
N GLY A 48 -26.04 29.31 -1.40
CA GLY A 48 -24.84 29.18 -2.21
C GLY A 48 -24.91 28.04 -3.25
N ASN A 49 -23.77 27.41 -3.56
CA ASN A 49 -23.71 26.33 -4.55
C ASN A 49 -24.09 24.98 -3.91
N PRO A 50 -25.20 24.33 -4.31
CA PRO A 50 -25.59 23.04 -3.74
C PRO A 50 -24.82 21.85 -4.32
N PHE A 51 -24.16 21.98 -5.47
CA PHE A 51 -23.53 20.87 -6.19
C PHE A 51 -22.08 20.62 -5.73
N THR A 52 -21.83 20.70 -4.42
CA THR A 52 -20.48 20.56 -3.83
C THR A 52 -19.91 19.15 -3.98
N LEU A 53 -20.77 18.14 -4.02
CA LEU A 53 -20.43 16.72 -4.22
C LEU A 53 -20.36 16.32 -5.70
N GLY A 54 -20.58 17.26 -6.61
CA GLY A 54 -20.51 17.04 -8.05
C GLY A 54 -21.72 16.33 -8.62
N VAL A 55 -21.50 15.61 -9.71
CA VAL A 55 -22.50 14.86 -10.46
C VAL A 55 -21.92 13.47 -10.80
N ALA A 56 -22.79 12.50 -11.00
CA ALA A 56 -22.39 11.16 -11.43
C ALA A 56 -23.42 10.57 -12.40
N SER A 57 -23.03 9.54 -13.13
CA SER A 57 -23.94 8.71 -13.91
C SER A 57 -23.60 7.24 -13.70
N GLY A 58 -24.52 6.33 -14.01
CA GLY A 58 -24.33 4.91 -13.72
C GLY A 58 -25.37 4.01 -14.36
N ASP A 59 -25.14 2.70 -14.19
CA ASP A 59 -25.99 1.61 -14.70
C ASP A 59 -26.46 1.82 -16.15
N PRO A 60 -25.53 1.96 -17.11
CA PRO A 60 -25.87 2.24 -18.49
C PRO A 60 -26.63 1.08 -19.13
N LEU A 61 -27.76 1.40 -19.76
CA LEU A 61 -28.58 0.52 -20.58
C LEU A 61 -28.59 1.02 -22.04
N PRO A 62 -29.07 0.20 -22.99
CA PRO A 62 -29.07 0.59 -24.40
C PRO A 62 -29.86 1.86 -24.71
N ASP A 63 -30.93 2.13 -23.96
CA ASP A 63 -31.79 3.28 -24.17
C ASP A 63 -31.64 4.36 -23.09
N GLY A 64 -30.68 4.23 -22.18
CA GLY A 64 -30.73 5.05 -20.97
C GLY A 64 -29.58 4.90 -19.97
N VAL A 65 -29.54 5.80 -19.01
CA VAL A 65 -28.57 5.83 -17.90
C VAL A 65 -29.24 6.39 -16.64
N VAL A 66 -28.71 6.09 -15.47
CA VAL A 66 -29.02 6.84 -14.24
C VAL A 66 -28.14 8.08 -14.20
N LEU A 67 -28.71 9.24 -13.88
CA LEU A 67 -27.93 10.41 -13.48
C LEU A 67 -28.10 10.65 -11.99
N TRP A 68 -27.10 11.26 -11.37
CA TRP A 68 -27.05 11.48 -9.92
C TRP A 68 -26.49 12.87 -9.59
N THR A 69 -27.07 13.50 -8.58
CA THR A 69 -26.43 14.55 -7.79
C THR A 69 -27.11 14.65 -6.42
N ARG A 70 -26.50 15.40 -5.50
CA ARG A 70 -27.04 15.67 -4.16
C ARG A 70 -26.93 17.16 -3.87
N LEU A 71 -28.02 17.78 -3.40
CA LEU A 71 -27.98 19.16 -2.93
C LEU A 71 -27.37 19.18 -1.53
N ALA A 72 -26.15 19.68 -1.41
CA ALA A 72 -25.44 19.75 -0.14
C ALA A 72 -24.52 20.98 -0.08
N PRO A 73 -25.05 22.20 0.14
CA PRO A 73 -24.22 23.40 0.25
C PRO A 73 -23.16 23.32 1.37
N ASP A 74 -23.47 22.63 2.46
CA ASP A 74 -22.53 22.29 3.53
C ASP A 74 -22.45 20.75 3.68
N PRO A 75 -21.65 20.08 2.83
CA PRO A 75 -21.68 18.62 2.72
C PRO A 75 -21.21 17.88 3.98
N LEU A 76 -20.51 18.56 4.89
CA LEU A 76 -19.98 18.00 6.13
C LEU A 76 -20.77 18.42 7.37
N ALA A 77 -21.97 19.00 7.19
CA ALA A 77 -22.87 19.28 8.30
C ALA A 77 -23.15 18.01 9.12
N GLU A 78 -22.93 18.08 10.44
CA GLU A 78 -22.98 16.93 11.36
C GLU A 78 -24.36 16.23 11.41
N ASP A 79 -25.43 16.94 11.04
CA ASP A 79 -26.78 16.38 10.98
C ASP A 79 -27.01 15.47 9.75
N GLY A 80 -26.00 15.37 8.87
CA GLY A 80 -26.03 14.59 7.64
C GLY A 80 -26.93 15.17 6.55
N ASN A 81 -27.57 16.33 6.75
CA ASN A 81 -28.52 16.91 5.79
C ASN A 81 -27.85 17.84 4.77
N GLY A 82 -26.52 17.99 4.82
CA GLY A 82 -25.78 18.75 3.80
C GLY A 82 -26.01 20.26 3.86
N GLY A 83 -26.49 20.80 4.99
CA GLY A 83 -26.88 22.21 5.12
C GLY A 83 -28.22 22.56 4.46
N MET A 84 -29.05 21.55 4.13
CA MET A 84 -30.36 21.74 3.50
C MET A 84 -31.49 21.89 4.53
N PRO A 85 -32.48 22.76 4.28
CA PRO A 85 -33.74 22.76 5.02
C PRO A 85 -34.51 21.44 4.85
N ARG A 86 -35.34 21.08 5.84
CA ARG A 86 -36.18 19.87 5.81
C ARG A 86 -37.44 20.05 4.96
N GLU A 87 -37.26 20.50 3.73
CA GLU A 87 -38.30 20.73 2.73
C GLU A 87 -37.88 20.11 1.38
N PRO A 88 -38.83 19.73 0.50
CA PRO A 88 -38.51 19.25 -0.83
C PRO A 88 -38.17 20.40 -1.80
N PHE A 89 -37.13 20.19 -2.62
CA PHE A 89 -36.67 21.17 -3.61
C PHE A 89 -36.69 20.60 -5.04
N GLY A 90 -37.14 21.41 -6.00
CA GLY A 90 -37.15 21.03 -7.41
C GLY A 90 -35.76 21.09 -8.05
N VAL A 91 -35.32 19.99 -8.66
CA VAL A 91 -34.07 19.90 -9.42
C VAL A 91 -34.39 19.59 -10.88
N ARG A 92 -34.05 20.49 -11.79
CA ARG A 92 -34.18 20.27 -13.24
C ARG A 92 -32.92 19.60 -13.77
N TYR A 93 -33.04 18.79 -14.81
CA TYR A 93 -31.89 18.22 -15.51
C TYR A 93 -32.02 18.42 -17.03
N GLN A 94 -30.88 18.37 -17.72
CA GLN A 94 -30.77 18.34 -19.17
C GLN A 94 -29.79 17.25 -19.59
N VAL A 95 -30.06 16.61 -20.73
CA VAL A 95 -29.17 15.68 -21.43
C VAL A 95 -29.03 16.15 -22.87
N ALA A 96 -27.80 16.22 -23.39
CA ALA A 96 -27.48 16.73 -24.71
C ALA A 96 -26.46 15.86 -25.45
N GLU A 97 -26.44 15.99 -26.78
CA GLU A 97 -25.45 15.32 -27.65
C GLU A 97 -24.11 16.06 -27.75
N ASP A 98 -23.99 17.23 -27.11
CA ASP A 98 -22.80 18.06 -27.10
C ASP A 98 -22.66 18.78 -25.76
N GLU A 99 -21.41 18.97 -25.35
CA GLU A 99 -21.02 19.57 -24.08
C GLU A 99 -21.55 21.01 -23.89
N GLN A 100 -21.78 21.73 -25.00
CA GLN A 100 -22.31 23.09 -24.99
C GLN A 100 -23.84 23.14 -24.82
N PHE A 101 -24.52 21.99 -24.75
CA PHE A 101 -25.98 21.86 -24.66
C PHE A 101 -26.74 22.56 -25.78
N THR A 102 -26.20 22.58 -27.00
CA THR A 102 -26.89 23.13 -28.19
C THR A 102 -27.92 22.14 -28.75
N ARG A 103 -27.74 20.82 -28.54
CA ARG A 103 -28.66 19.75 -28.93
C ARG A 103 -29.14 18.96 -27.72
N ILE A 104 -30.13 19.50 -27.03
CA ILE A 104 -30.78 18.84 -25.88
C ILE A 104 -31.74 17.74 -26.40
N VAL A 105 -31.54 16.52 -25.91
CA VAL A 105 -32.35 15.34 -26.27
C VAL A 105 -33.32 14.91 -25.17
N ALA A 106 -33.01 15.22 -23.91
CA ALA A 106 -33.91 15.00 -22.79
C ALA A 106 -33.79 16.15 -21.78
N ARG A 107 -34.90 16.46 -21.11
CA ARG A 107 -34.96 17.39 -19.98
C ARG A 107 -36.12 17.02 -19.08
N GLY A 108 -35.99 17.27 -17.79
CA GLY A 108 -37.04 17.00 -16.84
C GLY A 108 -36.78 17.71 -15.52
N ALA A 109 -37.62 17.39 -14.54
CA ALA A 109 -37.47 17.83 -13.16
C ALA A 109 -37.78 16.66 -12.24
N VAL A 110 -37.05 16.61 -11.12
CA VAL A 110 -37.21 15.65 -10.04
C VAL A 110 -37.18 16.40 -8.71
N GLU A 111 -37.76 15.80 -7.68
CA GLU A 111 -37.78 16.39 -6.34
C GLU A 111 -36.63 15.82 -5.51
N ALA A 112 -35.82 16.69 -4.94
CA ALA A 112 -34.83 16.35 -3.93
C ALA A 112 -35.51 16.42 -2.56
N THR A 113 -35.71 15.29 -1.90
CA THR A 113 -36.44 15.24 -0.62
C THR A 113 -35.49 15.06 0.58
N PRO A 114 -35.84 15.58 1.78
CA PRO A 114 -35.03 15.40 2.99
C PRO A 114 -34.83 13.93 3.40
N GLU A 115 -35.80 13.07 3.11
CA GLU A 115 -35.77 11.65 3.47
C GLU A 115 -34.62 10.92 2.78
N LEU A 116 -34.24 11.37 1.58
CA LEU A 116 -33.10 10.85 0.80
C LEU A 116 -31.89 11.79 0.83
N GLY A 117 -31.78 12.64 1.87
CA GLY A 117 -30.67 13.58 2.04
C GLY A 117 -30.51 14.57 0.88
N HIS A 118 -31.62 14.89 0.20
CA HIS A 118 -31.69 15.74 -1.00
C HIS A 118 -30.84 15.23 -2.18
N SER A 119 -30.63 13.91 -2.26
CA SER A 119 -30.13 13.24 -3.46
C SER A 119 -31.22 13.10 -4.53
N VAL A 120 -30.81 13.05 -5.81
CA VAL A 120 -31.72 12.83 -6.94
C VAL A 120 -31.13 11.80 -7.90
N HIS A 121 -32.01 10.93 -8.43
CA HIS A 121 -31.66 9.78 -9.25
C HIS A 121 -32.55 9.65 -10.50
N PRO A 122 -32.61 10.65 -11.42
CA PRO A 122 -33.42 10.49 -12.62
C PRO A 122 -32.88 9.37 -13.52
N GLU A 123 -33.74 8.38 -13.81
CA GLU A 123 -33.48 7.36 -14.83
C GLU A 123 -33.89 7.91 -16.20
N ILE A 124 -32.91 8.15 -17.06
CA ILE A 124 -33.13 8.67 -18.41
C ILE A 124 -33.36 7.49 -19.35
N THR A 125 -34.40 7.57 -20.16
CA THR A 125 -34.76 6.55 -21.17
C THR A 125 -34.96 7.18 -22.55
N GLY A 126 -35.04 6.36 -23.60
CA GLY A 126 -35.26 6.82 -24.98
C GLY A 126 -34.04 7.47 -25.64
N LEU A 127 -32.85 7.30 -25.06
CA LEU A 127 -31.58 7.66 -25.67
C LEU A 127 -31.20 6.65 -26.76
N ARG A 128 -30.26 7.03 -27.64
CA ARG A 128 -29.73 6.10 -28.64
C ARG A 128 -28.65 5.21 -28.01
N PRO A 129 -28.55 3.93 -28.41
CA PRO A 129 -27.56 2.98 -27.88
C PRO A 129 -26.14 3.28 -28.35
N GLY A 130 -25.16 2.95 -27.51
CA GLY A 130 -23.73 3.08 -27.80
C GLY A 130 -23.32 4.52 -28.13
N ARG A 131 -23.84 5.50 -27.38
CA ARG A 131 -23.61 6.92 -27.64
C ARG A 131 -23.24 7.67 -26.37
N GLU A 132 -22.30 8.59 -26.55
CA GLU A 132 -21.93 9.57 -25.54
C GLU A 132 -22.99 10.67 -25.45
N TYR A 133 -23.24 11.13 -24.22
CA TYR A 133 -24.11 12.25 -23.89
C TYR A 133 -23.50 13.11 -22.79
N PHE A 134 -23.92 14.37 -22.73
CA PHE A 134 -23.56 15.32 -21.68
C PHE A 134 -24.79 15.67 -20.86
N TYR A 135 -24.64 15.84 -19.55
CA TYR A 135 -25.75 16.15 -18.65
C TYR A 135 -25.38 17.20 -17.59
N ARG A 136 -26.39 17.92 -17.11
CA ARG A 136 -26.26 18.89 -16.02
C ARG A 136 -27.57 19.09 -15.27
N PHE A 137 -27.46 19.55 -14.03
CA PHE A 137 -28.57 19.82 -13.14
C PHE A 137 -28.72 21.31 -12.83
N PHE A 138 -29.92 21.69 -12.42
CA PHE A 138 -30.25 23.04 -11.97
C PHE A 138 -31.09 22.99 -10.71
N ALA A 139 -30.70 23.77 -9.70
CA ALA A 139 -31.44 24.00 -8.49
C ALA A 139 -31.65 25.51 -8.35
N GLY A 140 -32.86 25.99 -8.70
CA GLY A 140 -33.08 27.43 -8.92
C GLY A 140 -32.20 27.94 -10.07
N ASP A 141 -31.34 28.92 -9.76
CA ASP A 141 -30.36 29.52 -10.67
C ASP A 141 -28.97 28.83 -10.61
N ALA A 142 -28.73 27.98 -9.60
CA ALA A 142 -27.48 27.23 -9.51
C ALA A 142 -27.42 26.17 -10.61
N VAL A 143 -26.25 25.99 -11.22
CA VAL A 143 -25.99 25.00 -12.27
C VAL A 143 -24.88 24.07 -11.78
N SER A 144 -25.07 22.76 -11.93
CA SER A 144 -24.02 21.79 -11.60
C SER A 144 -22.85 21.86 -12.58
N PRO A 145 -21.70 21.25 -12.26
CA PRO A 145 -20.75 20.84 -13.29
C PRO A 145 -21.43 20.01 -14.39
N VAL A 146 -20.86 20.05 -15.59
CA VAL A 146 -21.28 19.18 -16.69
C VAL A 146 -20.68 17.80 -16.46
N GLY A 147 -21.50 16.77 -16.54
CA GLY A 147 -21.06 15.38 -16.60
C GLY A 147 -21.18 14.82 -18.01
N ARG A 148 -20.40 13.78 -18.29
CA ARG A 148 -20.37 12.97 -19.49
C ARG A 148 -20.78 11.54 -19.13
N THR A 149 -21.51 10.89 -20.02
CA THR A 149 -22.01 9.53 -19.83
C THR A 149 -22.10 8.81 -21.17
N LYS A 150 -22.26 7.48 -21.16
CA LYS A 150 -22.37 6.67 -22.37
C LYS A 150 -23.43 5.58 -22.18
N THR A 151 -24.38 5.49 -23.12
CA THR A 151 -25.36 4.39 -23.14
C THR A 151 -24.69 3.10 -23.59
N ALA A 152 -25.18 1.97 -23.10
CA ALA A 152 -24.71 0.67 -23.56
C ALA A 152 -25.08 0.46 -25.05
N PRO A 153 -24.33 -0.36 -25.81
CA PRO A 153 -24.78 -0.84 -27.11
C PRO A 153 -25.99 -1.78 -26.97
N LEU A 154 -26.71 -2.04 -28.07
CA LEU A 154 -27.78 -3.04 -28.07
C LEU A 154 -27.20 -4.44 -27.83
N PRO A 155 -27.85 -5.34 -27.08
CA PRO A 155 -27.28 -6.65 -26.73
C PRO A 155 -26.83 -7.53 -27.90
N ASP A 156 -27.42 -7.39 -29.09
CA ASP A 156 -27.05 -8.18 -30.28
C ASP A 156 -26.20 -7.40 -31.30
N SER A 157 -25.77 -6.17 -30.97
CA SER A 157 -24.92 -5.39 -31.89
C SER A 157 -23.47 -5.85 -31.83
N ALA A 158 -22.85 -6.00 -33.00
CA ALA A 158 -21.42 -6.25 -33.12
C ALA A 158 -20.61 -5.06 -32.58
N VAL A 159 -19.90 -5.28 -31.47
CA VAL A 159 -19.05 -4.28 -30.82
C VAL A 159 -17.59 -4.65 -31.03
N GLU A 160 -16.79 -3.74 -31.58
CA GLU A 160 -15.37 -3.97 -31.87
C GLU A 160 -14.48 -3.82 -30.63
N GLU A 161 -14.88 -2.99 -29.69
CA GLU A 161 -14.10 -2.69 -28.49
C GLU A 161 -14.99 -2.20 -27.35
N VAL A 162 -14.65 -2.61 -26.12
CA VAL A 162 -15.13 -2.03 -24.85
C VAL A 162 -13.94 -1.73 -23.96
N ARG A 163 -13.88 -0.51 -23.40
CA ARG A 163 -12.82 -0.08 -22.46
C ARG A 163 -13.42 0.30 -21.13
N PHE A 164 -12.86 -0.19 -20.03
CA PHE A 164 -13.34 0.18 -18.70
C PHE A 164 -12.24 0.17 -17.64
N GLY A 165 -12.46 0.95 -16.57
CA GLY A 165 -11.63 0.95 -15.37
C GLY A 165 -12.20 0.01 -14.31
N LEU A 166 -11.33 -0.60 -13.51
CA LEU A 166 -11.65 -1.36 -12.30
C LEU A 166 -10.98 -0.66 -11.11
N ALA A 167 -11.75 -0.39 -10.05
CA ALA A 167 -11.31 0.25 -8.82
C ALA A 167 -11.95 -0.35 -7.57
N SER A 168 -11.26 -0.23 -6.44
CA SER A 168 -11.75 -0.54 -5.10
C SER A 168 -10.90 0.18 -4.05
N CYS A 169 -11.30 0.07 -2.78
CA CYS A 169 -10.44 0.33 -1.62
C CYS A 169 -9.77 1.71 -1.65
N GLN A 170 -10.59 2.73 -1.46
CA GLN A 170 -10.18 4.13 -1.54
C GLN A 170 -10.08 4.80 -0.16
N ALA A 171 -9.47 4.17 0.85
CA ALA A 171 -9.39 4.75 2.20
C ALA A 171 -8.96 6.23 2.20
N TRP A 172 -9.75 7.09 2.84
CA TRP A 172 -9.58 8.56 2.83
C TRP A 172 -8.22 9.01 3.39
N THR A 173 -7.64 8.24 4.30
CA THR A 173 -6.29 8.49 4.86
C THR A 173 -5.22 8.55 3.78
N GLY A 174 -5.43 7.92 2.62
CA GLY A 174 -4.51 7.94 1.50
C GLY A 174 -4.57 9.18 0.60
N GLY A 175 -5.42 10.18 0.90
CA GLY A 175 -5.33 11.52 0.30
C GLY A 175 -6.29 11.81 -0.86
N ARG A 176 -5.87 12.63 -1.84
CA ARG A 176 -6.76 13.19 -2.89
C ARG A 176 -7.09 12.23 -4.04
N TYR A 177 -6.49 11.03 -4.08
CA TYR A 177 -6.67 9.99 -5.09
C TYR A 177 -6.11 10.32 -6.48
N ALA A 178 -4.78 10.39 -6.58
CA ALA A 178 -4.07 10.56 -7.86
C ALA A 178 -4.51 9.55 -8.95
N ALA A 179 -4.89 8.33 -8.54
CA ALA A 179 -5.40 7.28 -9.42
C ALA A 179 -6.67 7.72 -10.16
N TYR A 180 -7.64 8.36 -9.48
CA TYR A 180 -8.87 8.83 -10.14
C TYR A 180 -8.64 9.96 -11.12
N ARG A 181 -7.66 10.82 -10.85
CA ARG A 181 -7.28 11.88 -11.79
C ARG A 181 -6.68 11.30 -13.07
N ALA A 182 -5.82 10.29 -12.95
CA ALA A 182 -5.31 9.57 -14.11
C ALA A 182 -6.44 8.84 -14.85
N MET A 183 -7.33 8.17 -14.13
CA MET A 183 -8.51 7.50 -14.71
C MET A 183 -9.43 8.49 -15.43
N ALA A 184 -9.67 9.69 -14.88
CA ALA A 184 -10.49 10.73 -15.51
C ALA A 184 -9.92 11.25 -16.84
N ALA A 185 -8.62 11.03 -17.10
CA ALA A 185 -7.97 11.37 -18.36
C ALA A 185 -7.98 10.23 -19.38
N ASP A 186 -8.38 9.02 -19.00
CA ASP A 186 -8.46 7.87 -19.90
C ASP A 186 -9.69 7.94 -20.83
N ASP A 187 -9.63 7.14 -21.90
CA ASP A 187 -10.76 6.92 -22.80
C ASP A 187 -11.48 5.62 -22.43
N LEU A 188 -12.40 5.71 -21.46
CA LEU A 188 -13.21 4.60 -20.94
C LEU A 188 -14.69 4.74 -21.31
N ASP A 189 -15.36 3.61 -21.49
CA ASP A 189 -16.80 3.51 -21.65
C ASP A 189 -17.54 3.59 -20.31
N PHE A 190 -16.97 3.01 -19.26
CA PHE A 190 -17.49 2.97 -17.90
C PHE A 190 -16.39 2.64 -16.87
N VAL A 191 -16.73 2.75 -15.59
CA VAL A 191 -15.88 2.31 -14.46
C VAL A 191 -16.64 1.30 -13.63
N VAL A 192 -15.99 0.22 -13.23
CA VAL A 192 -16.49 -0.76 -12.26
C VAL A 192 -15.82 -0.51 -10.92
N HIS A 193 -16.63 -0.30 -9.88
CA HIS A 193 -16.14 -0.17 -8.49
C HIS A 193 -16.60 -1.38 -7.68
N VAL A 194 -15.66 -2.18 -7.19
CA VAL A 194 -15.97 -3.50 -6.59
C VAL A 194 -16.03 -3.53 -5.06
N GLY A 195 -15.92 -2.39 -4.40
CA GLY A 195 -16.14 -2.27 -2.96
C GLY A 195 -15.21 -1.29 -2.27
N ASP A 196 -15.46 -1.02 -0.99
CA ASP A 196 -14.68 -0.12 -0.15
C ASP A 196 -14.57 1.30 -0.70
N TYR A 197 -15.71 1.82 -1.16
CA TYR A 197 -15.88 3.21 -1.57
C TYR A 197 -15.74 4.16 -0.38
N ILE A 198 -16.13 3.71 0.81
CA ILE A 198 -15.87 4.38 2.09
C ILE A 198 -15.23 3.38 3.06
N TYR A 199 -14.69 3.92 4.17
CA TYR A 199 -14.21 3.15 5.33
C TYR A 199 -14.80 3.78 6.58
N GLU A 200 -15.54 2.98 7.33
CA GLU A 200 -16.18 3.34 8.58
C GLU A 200 -15.19 3.49 9.74
N GLY A 201 -15.59 4.23 10.76
CA GLY A 201 -14.95 4.24 12.07
C GLY A 201 -15.93 3.74 13.13
N GLY A 202 -15.45 3.39 14.33
CA GLY A 202 -16.32 2.87 15.40
C GLY A 202 -17.44 3.84 15.85
N ASP A 203 -17.32 5.13 15.50
CA ASP A 203 -18.32 6.18 15.71
C ASP A 203 -19.32 6.34 14.55
N THR A 204 -19.09 5.69 13.40
CA THR A 204 -19.99 5.74 12.24
C THR A 204 -21.16 4.79 12.47
N ARG A 205 -22.30 5.30 12.97
CA ARG A 205 -23.43 4.43 13.36
C ARG A 205 -24.78 4.86 12.81
N SER A 206 -25.04 6.15 12.82
CA SER A 206 -26.30 6.72 12.36
C SER A 206 -26.30 6.97 10.86
N LEU A 207 -27.49 7.14 10.28
CA LEU A 207 -27.62 7.58 8.88
C LEU A 207 -26.91 8.91 8.64
N ALA A 208 -26.90 9.83 9.62
CA ALA A 208 -26.17 11.09 9.51
C ALA A 208 -24.66 10.86 9.38
N ASP A 209 -24.10 9.96 10.19
CA ASP A 209 -22.67 9.63 10.16
C ASP A 209 -22.27 9.06 8.79
N PHE A 210 -23.01 8.09 8.27
CA PHE A 210 -22.75 7.53 6.93
C PHE A 210 -22.91 8.56 5.82
N ARG A 211 -23.90 9.47 5.90
CA ARG A 211 -24.04 10.57 4.93
C ARG A 211 -22.85 11.52 4.96
N VAL A 212 -22.35 11.88 6.14
CA VAL A 212 -21.16 12.73 6.29
C VAL A 212 -19.91 11.99 5.79
N LEU A 213 -19.81 10.70 6.04
CA LEU A 213 -18.69 9.87 5.58
C LEU A 213 -18.63 9.80 4.05
N HIS A 214 -19.74 9.45 3.38
CA HIS A 214 -19.80 9.49 1.92
C HIS A 214 -19.49 10.90 1.35
N ALA A 215 -20.03 11.94 1.99
CA ALA A 215 -19.77 13.32 1.59
C ALA A 215 -18.28 13.66 1.72
N ARG A 216 -17.60 13.24 2.80
CA ARG A 216 -16.15 13.40 3.00
C ARG A 216 -15.36 12.83 1.82
N TYR A 217 -15.62 11.59 1.43
CA TYR A 217 -14.93 10.96 0.30
C TYR A 217 -15.16 11.74 -1.01
N LYS A 218 -16.40 12.16 -1.26
CA LYS A 218 -16.75 13.00 -2.42
C LYS A 218 -16.27 14.46 -2.34
N THR A 219 -15.62 14.87 -1.25
CA THR A 219 -14.88 16.15 -1.24
C THR A 219 -13.58 16.09 -2.06
N SER A 220 -13.08 14.90 -2.42
CA SER A 220 -11.99 14.77 -3.38
C SER A 220 -12.40 15.34 -4.75
N PRO A 221 -11.62 16.30 -5.32
CA PRO A 221 -11.87 16.80 -6.66
C PRO A 221 -11.61 15.72 -7.73
N ASP A 222 -10.66 14.82 -7.50
CA ASP A 222 -10.28 13.78 -8.47
C ASP A 222 -11.36 12.70 -8.57
N LEU A 223 -11.96 12.31 -7.43
CA LEU A 223 -13.12 11.42 -7.42
C LEU A 223 -14.33 12.05 -8.15
N ARG A 224 -14.63 13.33 -7.88
CA ARG A 224 -15.72 14.03 -8.59
C ARG A 224 -15.46 14.13 -10.09
N ALA A 225 -14.21 14.35 -10.50
CA ALA A 225 -13.83 14.39 -11.90
C ALA A 225 -14.06 13.04 -12.58
N ALA A 226 -13.66 11.92 -11.95
CA ALA A 226 -13.92 10.58 -12.48
C ALA A 226 -15.43 10.28 -12.60
N HIS A 227 -16.22 10.59 -11.56
CA HIS A 227 -17.69 10.43 -11.58
C HIS A 227 -18.37 11.29 -12.67
N ALA A 228 -17.85 12.49 -12.92
CA ALA A 228 -18.34 13.35 -13.99
C ALA A 228 -17.90 12.87 -15.38
N ALA A 229 -16.81 12.11 -15.50
CA ALA A 229 -16.25 11.69 -16.78
C ALA A 229 -16.88 10.41 -17.36
N PHE A 230 -17.37 9.49 -16.51
CA PHE A 230 -17.85 8.17 -16.93
C PHE A 230 -19.09 7.69 -16.16
N PRO A 231 -19.89 6.77 -16.72
CA PRO A 231 -20.85 6.01 -15.94
C PRO A 231 -20.14 5.01 -15.02
N PHE A 232 -20.54 4.97 -13.74
CA PHE A 232 -20.04 4.03 -12.74
C PHE A 232 -21.02 2.86 -12.55
N ILE A 233 -20.48 1.65 -12.52
CA ILE A 233 -21.16 0.41 -12.16
C ILE A 233 -20.58 -0.04 -10.83
N VAL A 234 -21.34 0.17 -9.76
CA VAL A 234 -20.85 -0.03 -8.39
C VAL A 234 -21.45 -1.28 -7.74
N THR A 235 -20.66 -1.90 -6.88
CA THR A 235 -21.08 -2.82 -5.81
C THR A 235 -20.36 -2.44 -4.51
N PHE A 236 -20.89 -2.84 -3.35
CA PHE A 236 -20.26 -2.63 -2.05
C PHE A 236 -19.39 -3.84 -1.67
N ASP A 237 -18.48 -3.64 -0.72
CA ASP A 237 -17.86 -4.71 0.07
C ASP A 237 -18.18 -4.52 1.56
N ASP A 238 -17.23 -4.74 2.48
CA ASP A 238 -17.50 -4.72 3.91
C ASP A 238 -17.51 -3.31 4.50
N HIS A 239 -16.52 -2.48 4.14
CA HIS A 239 -16.29 -1.16 4.72
C HIS A 239 -17.36 -0.11 4.39
N GLU A 240 -18.30 -0.41 3.50
CA GLU A 240 -19.54 0.33 3.38
C GLU A 240 -20.43 0.27 4.64
N VAL A 241 -20.25 -0.73 5.49
CA VAL A 241 -21.10 -1.00 6.67
C VAL A 241 -20.29 -1.15 7.95
N ASP A 242 -19.47 -2.19 8.03
CA ASP A 242 -18.72 -2.64 9.22
C ASP A 242 -17.69 -3.66 8.74
N ASN A 243 -16.40 -3.45 8.97
CA ASN A 243 -15.32 -4.33 8.51
C ASN A 243 -15.66 -5.82 8.70
N ASN A 244 -15.35 -6.67 7.71
CA ASN A 244 -15.56 -8.12 7.71
C ASN A 244 -16.99 -8.64 8.02
N TRP A 245 -18.06 -7.85 7.90
CA TRP A 245 -19.41 -8.35 8.14
C TRP A 245 -19.83 -9.48 7.18
N ALA A 246 -20.77 -10.33 7.63
CA ALA A 246 -21.22 -11.51 6.92
C ALA A 246 -22.73 -11.76 7.11
N GLY A 247 -23.52 -11.52 6.07
CA GLY A 247 -24.98 -11.64 6.16
C GLY A 247 -25.54 -10.74 7.24
N ASP A 248 -26.18 -11.32 8.25
CA ASP A 248 -26.73 -10.57 9.39
C ASP A 248 -25.77 -10.45 10.59
N ILE A 249 -24.49 -10.83 10.41
CA ILE A 249 -23.49 -10.94 11.46
C ILE A 249 -22.41 -9.86 11.30
N PRO A 250 -22.22 -8.97 12.28
CA PRO A 250 -21.07 -8.05 12.32
C PRO A 250 -19.76 -8.79 12.61
N GLN A 251 -18.61 -8.17 12.34
CA GLN A 251 -17.31 -8.75 12.70
C GLN A 251 -17.19 -9.01 14.21
N ASP A 252 -17.55 -8.00 15.01
CA ASP A 252 -17.46 -8.01 16.46
C ASP A 252 -18.86 -7.94 17.10
N SER A 253 -18.95 -7.71 18.41
CA SER A 253 -20.24 -7.57 19.11
C SER A 253 -20.94 -6.21 18.84
N THR A 254 -21.00 -5.75 17.59
CA THR A 254 -21.64 -4.50 17.17
C THR A 254 -23.14 -4.56 17.48
N PRO A 255 -23.66 -3.72 18.39
CA PRO A 255 -25.08 -3.74 18.73
C PRO A 255 -25.93 -3.18 17.60
N ASP A 256 -27.13 -3.73 17.44
CA ASP A 256 -28.13 -3.31 16.43
C ASP A 256 -27.60 -3.31 14.99
N PHE A 257 -26.78 -4.30 14.62
CA PHE A 257 -26.11 -4.39 13.31
C PHE A 257 -27.06 -4.24 12.11
N LEU A 258 -28.26 -4.82 12.12
CA LEU A 258 -29.21 -4.64 11.01
C LEU A 258 -29.68 -3.18 10.86
N GLN A 259 -29.76 -2.42 11.97
CA GLN A 259 -30.06 -0.99 11.89
C GLN A 259 -28.85 -0.20 11.37
N LEU A 260 -27.63 -0.60 11.74
CA LEU A 260 -26.39 -0.07 11.16
C LEU A 260 -26.35 -0.28 9.64
N ARG A 261 -26.57 -1.52 9.19
CA ARG A 261 -26.65 -1.91 7.77
C ARG A 261 -27.73 -1.14 7.03
N ALA A 262 -28.91 -0.95 7.64
CA ALA A 262 -29.98 -0.14 7.05
C ALA A 262 -29.55 1.33 6.85
N ASN A 263 -28.86 1.92 7.83
CA ASN A 263 -28.35 3.29 7.73
C ASN A 263 -27.28 3.40 6.64
N ALA A 264 -26.36 2.43 6.59
CA ALA A 264 -25.29 2.34 5.60
C ALA A 264 -25.85 2.20 4.17
N PHE A 265 -26.74 1.23 3.93
CA PHE A 265 -27.35 1.00 2.61
C PHE A 265 -28.16 2.20 2.13
N GLN A 266 -28.89 2.86 3.03
CA GLN A 266 -29.59 4.09 2.67
C GLN A 266 -28.61 5.19 2.24
N ALA A 267 -27.54 5.44 3.01
CA ALA A 267 -26.53 6.42 2.62
C ALA A 267 -25.80 6.04 1.32
N TYR A 268 -25.50 4.75 1.10
CA TYR A 268 -24.88 4.24 -0.11
C TYR A 268 -25.74 4.54 -1.35
N TYR A 269 -27.03 4.20 -1.29
CA TYR A 269 -27.99 4.54 -2.34
C TYR A 269 -28.06 6.06 -2.58
N GLU A 270 -28.13 6.87 -1.51
CA GLU A 270 -28.21 8.34 -1.63
C GLU A 270 -26.97 8.97 -2.30
N HIS A 271 -25.82 8.30 -2.31
CA HIS A 271 -24.55 8.85 -2.79
C HIS A 271 -24.04 8.27 -4.10
N LEU A 272 -24.68 7.24 -4.65
CA LEU A 272 -24.18 6.54 -5.83
C LEU A 272 -25.24 6.44 -6.94
N PRO A 273 -24.82 6.41 -8.22
CA PRO A 273 -25.73 6.51 -9.37
C PRO A 273 -26.43 5.17 -9.65
N LEU A 274 -27.28 4.74 -8.73
CA LEU A 274 -28.00 3.47 -8.77
C LEU A 274 -29.44 3.63 -9.24
N ARG A 275 -29.98 2.58 -9.88
CA ARG A 275 -31.38 2.50 -10.26
C ARG A 275 -32.30 2.41 -9.05
N VAL A 276 -33.55 2.81 -9.21
CA VAL A 276 -34.57 2.72 -8.16
C VAL A 276 -34.81 1.28 -7.67
N THR A 277 -34.50 0.29 -8.49
CA THR A 277 -34.55 -1.13 -8.13
C THR A 277 -33.54 -1.51 -7.05
N ALA A 278 -32.46 -0.75 -6.91
CA ALA A 278 -31.46 -0.91 -5.86
C ALA A 278 -31.77 -0.05 -4.61
N ARG A 279 -32.92 0.63 -4.56
CA ARG A 279 -33.31 1.39 -3.36
C ARG A 279 -33.53 0.41 -2.19
N PRO A 280 -32.86 0.60 -1.05
CA PRO A 280 -32.94 -0.35 0.05
C PRO A 280 -34.31 -0.34 0.74
N SER A 281 -34.66 -1.47 1.34
CA SER A 281 -35.79 -1.64 2.26
C SER A 281 -35.25 -2.06 3.62
N GLY A 282 -35.06 -1.09 4.52
CA GLY A 282 -34.38 -1.35 5.79
C GLY A 282 -32.97 -1.85 5.53
N ALA A 283 -32.64 -3.03 6.06
CA ALA A 283 -31.32 -3.64 5.95
C ALA A 283 -31.11 -4.44 4.65
N ASP A 284 -32.06 -4.44 3.72
CA ASP A 284 -31.97 -5.27 2.50
C ASP A 284 -31.84 -4.41 1.24
N MET A 285 -30.92 -4.77 0.35
CA MET A 285 -30.67 -4.07 -0.91
C MET A 285 -30.37 -5.06 -2.05
N THR A 286 -31.06 -4.94 -3.20
CA THR A 286 -30.73 -5.77 -4.37
C THR A 286 -29.69 -5.06 -5.24
N LEU A 287 -28.42 -5.45 -5.09
CA LEU A 287 -27.32 -4.83 -5.83
C LEU A 287 -26.76 -5.69 -6.97
N HIS A 288 -26.82 -7.03 -6.85
CA HIS A 288 -26.36 -7.92 -7.92
C HIS A 288 -27.22 -7.75 -9.20
N ARG A 289 -26.57 -7.65 -10.35
CA ARG A 289 -27.21 -7.41 -11.66
C ARG A 289 -26.28 -7.73 -12.82
N SER A 290 -26.83 -7.86 -14.03
CA SER A 290 -26.03 -8.08 -15.26
C SER A 290 -26.26 -6.97 -16.27
N LEU A 291 -25.19 -6.55 -16.94
CA LEU A 291 -25.20 -5.57 -18.03
C LEU A 291 -24.59 -6.19 -19.28
N ALA A 292 -25.12 -5.83 -20.46
CA ALA A 292 -24.64 -6.32 -21.74
C ALA A 292 -24.12 -5.16 -22.60
N PHE A 293 -22.93 -5.33 -23.17
CA PHE A 293 -22.29 -4.39 -24.08
C PHE A 293 -22.11 -5.05 -25.45
N GLY A 294 -23.20 -5.04 -26.22
CA GLY A 294 -23.21 -5.75 -27.50
C GLY A 294 -23.18 -7.26 -27.32
N ASP A 295 -22.78 -7.94 -28.39
CA ASP A 295 -22.43 -9.35 -28.36
C ASP A 295 -21.02 -9.61 -27.79
N LEU A 296 -20.30 -8.55 -27.38
CA LEU A 296 -18.90 -8.63 -26.97
C LEU A 296 -18.75 -8.98 -25.48
N LEU A 297 -19.40 -8.23 -24.59
CA LEU A 297 -19.18 -8.34 -23.14
C LEU A 297 -20.51 -8.46 -22.37
N SER A 298 -20.63 -9.50 -21.56
CA SER A 298 -21.60 -9.58 -20.47
C SER A 298 -20.87 -9.34 -19.15
N LEU A 299 -21.29 -8.32 -18.40
CA LEU A 299 -20.74 -7.97 -17.08
C LEU A 299 -21.76 -8.33 -16.00
N THR A 300 -21.46 -9.35 -15.21
CA THR A 300 -22.26 -9.80 -14.07
C THR A 300 -21.65 -9.26 -12.78
N VAL A 301 -22.39 -8.39 -12.09
CA VAL A 301 -21.97 -7.74 -10.84
C VAL A 301 -22.55 -8.52 -9.66
N LEU A 302 -21.70 -8.92 -8.72
CA LEU A 302 -22.09 -9.68 -7.53
C LEU A 302 -22.13 -8.81 -6.26
N ASP A 303 -22.91 -9.31 -5.31
CA ASP A 303 -22.85 -9.00 -3.88
C ASP A 303 -22.33 -10.24 -3.14
N THR A 304 -21.19 -10.13 -2.46
CA THR A 304 -20.60 -11.21 -1.66
C THR A 304 -20.55 -10.87 -0.17
N ARG A 305 -21.45 -10.00 0.32
CA ARG A 305 -21.55 -9.65 1.75
C ARG A 305 -22.94 -9.88 2.31
N GLN A 306 -23.99 -9.44 1.63
CA GLN A 306 -25.36 -9.50 2.19
C GLN A 306 -25.88 -10.93 2.40
N TYR A 307 -25.36 -11.90 1.66
CA TYR A 307 -25.92 -13.25 1.61
C TYR A 307 -24.93 -14.36 2.02
N ARG A 308 -23.69 -14.01 2.41
CA ARG A 308 -22.68 -14.99 2.82
C ARG A 308 -22.94 -15.53 4.22
N ASP A 309 -22.49 -16.75 4.47
CA ASP A 309 -22.38 -17.26 5.85
C ASP A 309 -21.26 -16.53 6.61
N ASP A 310 -21.24 -16.63 7.94
CA ASP A 310 -20.15 -16.09 8.77
C ASP A 310 -18.80 -16.71 8.40
N GLN A 311 -17.72 -15.96 8.58
CA GLN A 311 -16.35 -16.48 8.49
C GLN A 311 -16.12 -17.52 9.59
N VAL A 312 -15.31 -18.53 9.30
CA VAL A 312 -14.88 -19.54 10.28
C VAL A 312 -13.82 -18.99 11.25
N GLU A 313 -13.38 -19.80 12.21
CA GLU A 313 -12.39 -19.38 13.22
C GLU A 313 -11.09 -18.89 12.55
N GLY A 314 -10.49 -17.84 13.12
CA GLY A 314 -9.30 -17.23 12.51
C GLY A 314 -9.63 -16.45 11.24
N ARG A 315 -10.70 -15.64 11.29
CA ARG A 315 -11.31 -14.78 10.22
C ARG A 315 -10.37 -14.19 9.16
N PHE A 316 -9.09 -13.97 9.49
CA PHE A 316 -8.05 -13.45 8.60
C PHE A 316 -7.14 -14.58 8.07
N ILE A 317 -5.84 -14.31 7.90
CA ILE A 317 -4.82 -15.32 7.56
C ILE A 317 -4.59 -16.23 8.77
N ALA A 318 -5.03 -17.48 8.66
CA ALA A 318 -4.89 -18.50 9.70
C ALA A 318 -4.83 -19.92 9.08
N PRO A 319 -4.40 -20.95 9.84
CA PRO A 319 -4.48 -22.33 9.39
C PRO A 319 -5.90 -22.68 8.94
N ARG A 320 -6.04 -23.37 7.80
CA ARG A 320 -7.34 -23.66 7.20
C ARG A 320 -8.24 -24.43 8.16
N ASP A 321 -9.33 -23.78 8.58
CA ASP A 321 -10.39 -24.41 9.35
C ASP A 321 -11.10 -25.48 8.48
N PRO A 322 -11.35 -26.70 8.98
CA PRO A 322 -12.12 -27.73 8.27
C PRO A 322 -13.51 -27.27 7.80
N ASP A 323 -14.17 -26.37 8.54
CA ASP A 323 -15.48 -25.83 8.20
C ASP A 323 -15.42 -24.88 6.99
N ALA A 324 -14.23 -24.41 6.57
CA ALA A 324 -14.06 -23.73 5.28
C ALA A 324 -14.43 -24.62 4.08
N LEU A 325 -14.36 -25.95 4.25
CA LEU A 325 -14.70 -26.95 3.25
C LEU A 325 -16.14 -27.48 3.38
N ALA A 326 -16.93 -26.96 4.34
CA ALA A 326 -18.27 -27.46 4.60
C ALA A 326 -19.18 -27.26 3.37
N PRO A 327 -19.85 -28.33 2.87
CA PRO A 327 -20.55 -28.29 1.57
C PRO A 327 -21.73 -27.32 1.52
N GLY A 328 -22.29 -26.99 2.69
CA GLY A 328 -23.43 -26.08 2.82
C GLY A 328 -23.05 -24.60 2.82
N ARG A 329 -21.77 -24.25 2.95
CA ARG A 329 -21.37 -22.84 3.07
C ARG A 329 -21.52 -22.09 1.74
N THR A 330 -21.86 -20.81 1.85
CA THR A 330 -22.12 -19.94 0.70
C THR A 330 -21.52 -18.55 0.84
N MET A 331 -21.04 -18.00 -0.28
CA MET A 331 -20.54 -16.63 -0.41
C MET A 331 -21.61 -15.66 -0.92
N THR A 332 -22.58 -16.16 -1.69
CA THR A 332 -23.57 -15.34 -2.41
C THR A 332 -25.02 -15.70 -2.05
N GLY A 333 -25.23 -16.72 -1.22
CA GLY A 333 -26.56 -17.29 -1.00
C GLY A 333 -27.05 -18.10 -2.20
N ALA A 334 -28.02 -18.99 -1.96
CA ALA A 334 -28.48 -19.94 -2.98
C ALA A 334 -29.24 -19.31 -4.16
N GLU A 335 -29.85 -18.13 -3.96
CA GLU A 335 -30.61 -17.44 -5.01
C GLU A 335 -29.68 -16.75 -6.02
N GLN A 336 -28.73 -15.95 -5.53
CA GLN A 336 -27.75 -15.28 -6.38
C GLN A 336 -26.79 -16.28 -7.04
N GLU A 337 -26.39 -17.36 -6.35
CA GLU A 337 -25.60 -18.43 -6.97
C GLU A 337 -26.34 -19.00 -8.19
N ARG A 338 -27.61 -19.40 -8.03
CA ARG A 338 -28.41 -19.93 -9.14
C ARG A 338 -28.55 -18.91 -10.28
N TRP A 339 -28.85 -17.66 -9.94
CA TRP A 339 -28.96 -16.57 -10.91
C TRP A 339 -27.66 -16.36 -11.70
N LEU A 340 -26.49 -16.41 -11.05
CA LEU A 340 -25.18 -16.32 -11.71
C LEU A 340 -24.99 -17.47 -12.70
N LEU A 341 -25.23 -18.71 -12.27
CA LEU A 341 -25.07 -19.88 -13.13
C LEU A 341 -26.02 -19.83 -14.34
N ASP A 342 -27.28 -19.43 -14.15
CA ASP A 342 -28.26 -19.28 -15.22
C ASP A 342 -27.89 -18.14 -16.20
N THR A 343 -27.34 -17.05 -15.68
CA THR A 343 -26.84 -15.92 -16.48
C THR A 343 -25.68 -16.35 -17.37
N LEU A 344 -24.67 -17.04 -16.80
CA LEU A 344 -23.54 -17.57 -17.56
C LEU A 344 -23.99 -18.65 -18.57
N ALA A 345 -24.92 -19.51 -18.21
CA ALA A 345 -25.41 -20.58 -19.09
C ALA A 345 -26.20 -20.05 -20.30
N SER A 346 -26.87 -18.90 -20.14
CA SER A 346 -27.70 -18.29 -21.19
C SER A 346 -26.97 -17.22 -22.00
N SER A 347 -25.80 -16.78 -21.53
CA SER A 347 -25.02 -15.72 -22.19
C SER A 347 -24.60 -16.13 -23.60
N ARG A 348 -24.72 -15.17 -24.52
CA ARG A 348 -24.21 -15.27 -25.90
C ARG A 348 -23.04 -14.33 -26.16
N ALA A 349 -22.60 -13.60 -25.13
CA ALA A 349 -21.49 -12.69 -25.23
C ALA A 349 -20.19 -13.46 -25.48
N ARG A 350 -19.25 -12.83 -26.20
CA ARG A 350 -17.91 -13.39 -26.41
C ARG A 350 -17.12 -13.48 -25.10
N TRP A 351 -17.24 -12.47 -24.24
CA TRP A 351 -16.58 -12.39 -22.94
C TRP A 351 -17.63 -12.31 -21.82
N ASN A 352 -17.43 -13.11 -20.77
CA ASN A 352 -18.27 -13.09 -19.57
C ASN A 352 -17.43 -12.63 -18.38
N ALA A 353 -17.64 -11.40 -17.93
CA ALA A 353 -16.97 -10.84 -16.78
C ALA A 353 -17.82 -11.00 -15.50
N ILE A 354 -17.19 -11.46 -14.41
CA ILE A 354 -17.78 -11.49 -13.07
C ILE A 354 -17.07 -10.43 -12.24
N ALA A 355 -17.76 -9.34 -11.90
CA ALA A 355 -17.24 -8.30 -11.02
C ALA A 355 -17.72 -8.52 -9.58
N GLN A 356 -16.77 -8.66 -8.67
CA GLN A 356 -17.01 -9.03 -7.28
C GLN A 356 -15.87 -8.57 -6.37
N GLN A 357 -16.01 -8.78 -5.07
CA GLN A 357 -15.30 -8.05 -4.03
C GLN A 357 -13.91 -8.65 -3.72
N THR A 358 -13.83 -9.95 -3.49
CA THR A 358 -12.69 -10.61 -2.80
C THR A 358 -11.92 -11.56 -3.70
N ILE A 359 -10.65 -11.88 -3.41
CA ILE A 359 -9.87 -12.81 -4.27
C ILE A 359 -10.55 -14.19 -4.35
N MET A 360 -10.76 -14.68 -5.58
CA MET A 360 -11.39 -15.97 -5.88
C MET A 360 -10.39 -17.12 -5.99
N ALA A 361 -9.20 -16.86 -6.52
CA ALA A 361 -8.13 -17.87 -6.56
C ALA A 361 -7.78 -18.38 -5.16
N PHE A 362 -7.41 -19.66 -5.07
CA PHE A 362 -6.86 -20.21 -3.83
C PHE A 362 -5.52 -19.54 -3.51
N PHE A 363 -5.22 -19.26 -2.25
CA PHE A 363 -3.89 -18.81 -1.86
C PHE A 363 -3.47 -19.40 -0.51
N ASP A 364 -2.40 -20.20 -0.53
CA ASP A 364 -1.77 -20.74 0.66
C ASP A 364 -0.71 -19.78 1.20
N TYR A 365 -0.90 -19.25 2.39
CA TYR A 365 0.06 -18.40 3.09
C TYR A 365 1.11 -19.20 3.88
N ASP A 366 0.94 -20.52 4.03
CA ASP A 366 1.90 -21.38 4.73
C ASP A 366 3.09 -21.72 3.81
N THR A 367 4.31 -21.49 4.31
CA THR A 367 5.55 -21.83 3.60
C THR A 367 6.12 -23.19 4.02
N GLY A 368 5.43 -23.88 4.94
CA GLY A 368 5.75 -25.20 5.48
C GLY A 368 4.91 -26.32 4.86
N HIS A 369 4.42 -27.24 5.70
CA HIS A 369 3.63 -28.40 5.29
C HIS A 369 2.14 -28.29 5.61
N GLY A 370 1.71 -27.19 6.24
CA GLY A 370 0.31 -26.91 6.51
C GLY A 370 -0.36 -26.20 5.34
N VAL A 371 -1.56 -25.69 5.58
CA VAL A 371 -2.28 -24.79 4.67
C VAL A 371 -2.83 -23.66 5.52
N SER A 372 -2.50 -22.43 5.18
CA SER A 372 -3.06 -21.23 5.81
C SER A 372 -3.76 -20.38 4.76
N ILE A 373 -4.98 -19.95 5.02
CA ILE A 373 -5.80 -19.22 4.06
C ILE A 373 -6.35 -17.94 4.69
N ASN A 374 -6.84 -17.02 3.85
CA ASN A 374 -7.71 -15.97 4.32
C ASN A 374 -9.16 -16.47 4.36
N HIS A 375 -9.72 -16.61 5.57
CA HIS A 375 -11.08 -17.10 5.77
C HIS A 375 -12.18 -16.09 5.38
N ASP A 376 -11.83 -14.83 5.13
CA ASP A 376 -12.77 -13.83 4.64
C ASP A 376 -13.04 -13.92 3.13
N GLN A 377 -12.09 -14.47 2.38
CA GLN A 377 -12.12 -14.58 0.92
C GLN A 377 -12.73 -15.91 0.47
N TRP A 378 -12.74 -16.19 -0.84
CA TRP A 378 -13.33 -17.43 -1.39
C TRP A 378 -12.71 -18.72 -0.86
N ASP A 379 -11.48 -18.67 -0.33
CA ASP A 379 -10.87 -19.81 0.37
C ASP A 379 -11.61 -20.20 1.64
N GLY A 380 -12.19 -19.22 2.33
CA GLY A 380 -13.12 -19.47 3.41
C GLY A 380 -14.41 -20.14 2.95
N TYR A 381 -14.75 -20.16 1.66
CA TYR A 381 -16.02 -20.68 1.12
C TYR A 381 -15.76 -21.65 -0.03
N ALA A 382 -14.77 -22.53 0.13
CA ALA A 382 -14.26 -23.41 -0.93
C ALA A 382 -15.39 -24.20 -1.62
N ALA A 383 -16.35 -24.73 -0.87
CA ALA A 383 -17.48 -25.46 -1.45
C ALA A 383 -18.34 -24.63 -2.43
N ALA A 384 -18.48 -23.31 -2.18
CA ALA A 384 -19.20 -22.42 -3.09
C ALA A 384 -18.38 -22.12 -4.35
N ARG A 385 -17.06 -21.91 -4.19
CA ARG A 385 -16.13 -21.79 -5.31
C ARG A 385 -16.14 -23.05 -6.19
N ASP A 386 -16.10 -24.22 -5.58
CA ASP A 386 -16.06 -25.52 -6.27
C ASP A 386 -17.34 -25.75 -7.09
N ARG A 387 -18.52 -25.32 -6.60
CA ARG A 387 -19.76 -25.39 -7.39
C ARG A 387 -19.70 -24.51 -8.65
N LEU A 388 -19.17 -23.29 -8.53
CA LEU A 388 -18.94 -22.42 -9.69
C LEU A 388 -17.93 -23.06 -10.65
N PHE A 389 -16.80 -23.56 -10.15
CA PHE A 389 -15.73 -24.13 -10.97
C PHE A 389 -16.19 -25.41 -11.67
N ALA A 390 -16.92 -26.29 -10.99
CA ALA A 390 -17.56 -27.45 -11.60
C ALA A 390 -18.51 -27.04 -12.74
N PHE A 391 -19.32 -26.00 -12.52
CA PHE A 391 -20.18 -25.45 -13.58
C PHE A 391 -19.36 -24.92 -14.77
N LEU A 392 -18.26 -24.20 -14.54
CA LEU A 392 -17.40 -23.69 -15.60
C LEU A 392 -16.78 -24.83 -16.42
N ALA A 393 -16.30 -25.87 -15.76
CA ALA A 393 -15.74 -27.06 -16.40
C ALA A 393 -16.79 -27.81 -17.24
N ASP A 394 -18.01 -27.96 -16.72
CA ASP A 394 -19.10 -28.71 -17.36
C ASP A 394 -19.79 -27.94 -18.50
N ARG A 395 -20.11 -26.67 -18.27
CA ARG A 395 -20.95 -25.85 -19.16
C ARG A 395 -20.15 -24.97 -20.11
N ARG A 396 -18.87 -24.73 -19.82
CA ARG A 396 -17.91 -24.01 -20.66
C ARG A 396 -18.46 -22.71 -21.26
N PRO A 397 -19.00 -21.79 -20.43
CA PRO A 397 -19.37 -20.45 -20.92
C PRO A 397 -18.16 -19.76 -21.56
N SER A 398 -18.40 -18.92 -22.57
CA SER A 398 -17.32 -18.28 -23.33
C SER A 398 -16.50 -17.33 -22.47
N ASN A 399 -15.18 -17.54 -22.44
CA ASN A 399 -14.17 -16.63 -21.91
C ASN A 399 -14.55 -15.93 -20.58
N VAL A 400 -14.59 -16.70 -19.50
CA VAL A 400 -14.88 -16.15 -18.17
C VAL A 400 -13.66 -15.42 -17.60
N VAL A 401 -13.88 -14.17 -17.19
CA VAL A 401 -12.90 -13.31 -16.51
C VAL A 401 -13.49 -12.83 -15.19
N VAL A 402 -12.76 -12.99 -14.10
CA VAL A 402 -13.16 -12.50 -12.76
C VAL A 402 -12.41 -11.21 -12.46
N LEU A 403 -13.12 -10.22 -11.91
CA LEU A 403 -12.62 -8.91 -11.51
C LEU A 403 -12.84 -8.74 -10.01
N SER A 404 -11.77 -8.50 -9.26
CA SER A 404 -11.77 -8.53 -7.78
C SER A 404 -11.07 -7.30 -7.17
N GLY A 405 -11.28 -7.04 -5.88
CA GLY A 405 -10.67 -5.96 -5.08
C GLY A 405 -10.21 -6.46 -3.70
N ASP A 406 -10.63 -5.77 -2.62
CA ASP A 406 -10.41 -6.08 -1.18
C ASP A 406 -8.95 -6.08 -0.71
N TRP A 407 -8.08 -6.84 -1.36
CA TRP A 407 -6.78 -7.21 -0.79
C TRP A 407 -5.64 -6.19 -0.99
N HIS A 408 -5.99 -4.95 -1.35
CA HIS A 408 -5.10 -3.79 -1.46
C HIS A 408 -3.83 -3.98 -2.32
N SER A 409 -3.87 -4.92 -3.25
CA SER A 409 -2.72 -5.34 -4.08
C SER A 409 -3.19 -5.82 -5.45
N ALA A 410 -2.33 -5.71 -6.46
CA ALA A 410 -2.66 -6.13 -7.82
C ALA A 410 -2.28 -7.59 -8.04
N TRP A 411 -3.18 -8.37 -8.65
CA TRP A 411 -2.94 -9.78 -8.96
C TRP A 411 -3.41 -10.17 -10.35
N VAL A 412 -2.76 -11.20 -10.89
CA VAL A 412 -3.24 -11.95 -12.05
C VAL A 412 -3.18 -13.43 -11.71
N ASN A 413 -4.33 -14.09 -11.68
CA ASN A 413 -4.42 -15.50 -11.29
C ASN A 413 -5.03 -16.34 -12.41
N ASP A 414 -4.49 -17.54 -12.59
CA ASP A 414 -5.18 -18.60 -13.32
C ASP A 414 -6.13 -19.31 -12.35
N LEU A 415 -7.43 -19.38 -12.68
CA LEU A 415 -8.41 -20.13 -11.89
C LEU A 415 -8.41 -21.58 -12.34
N LYS A 416 -7.75 -22.45 -11.55
CA LYS A 416 -7.48 -23.84 -11.87
C LYS A 416 -8.66 -24.74 -11.52
N ALA A 417 -8.87 -25.81 -12.29
CA ALA A 417 -9.83 -26.86 -11.97
C ALA A 417 -9.43 -27.62 -10.69
N ASP A 418 -8.12 -27.75 -10.44
CA ASP A 418 -7.54 -28.24 -9.19
C ASP A 418 -6.29 -27.42 -8.87
N PHE A 419 -6.30 -26.64 -7.78
CA PHE A 419 -5.14 -25.84 -7.37
C PHE A 419 -3.99 -26.67 -6.80
N ALA A 420 -4.22 -27.92 -6.41
CA ALA A 420 -3.16 -28.83 -5.97
C ALA A 420 -2.36 -29.41 -7.15
N ASP A 421 -2.89 -29.33 -8.37
CA ASP A 421 -2.23 -29.75 -9.61
C ASP A 421 -1.98 -28.52 -10.52
N PRO A 422 -0.73 -28.02 -10.62
CA PRO A 422 -0.42 -26.86 -11.46
C PRO A 422 -0.69 -27.11 -12.95
N ASP A 423 -0.73 -28.37 -13.39
CA ASP A 423 -0.99 -28.76 -14.78
C ASP A 423 -2.49 -28.94 -15.07
N SER A 424 -3.37 -28.81 -14.06
CA SER A 424 -4.83 -28.92 -14.24
C SER A 424 -5.38 -27.85 -15.20
N GLU A 425 -6.59 -28.06 -15.73
CA GLU A 425 -7.21 -27.11 -16.67
C GLU A 425 -7.38 -25.71 -16.01
N THR A 426 -6.98 -24.66 -16.72
CA THR A 426 -7.36 -23.28 -16.33
C THR A 426 -8.78 -23.02 -16.83
N LEU A 427 -9.71 -22.78 -15.91
CA LEU A 427 -11.14 -22.59 -16.20
C LEU A 427 -11.48 -21.12 -16.53
N ALA A 428 -10.77 -20.18 -15.91
CA ALA A 428 -10.99 -18.75 -16.05
C ALA A 428 -9.72 -17.96 -15.66
N THR A 429 -9.72 -16.66 -15.94
CA THR A 429 -8.67 -15.73 -15.51
C THR A 429 -9.24 -14.78 -14.46
N GLU A 430 -8.49 -14.48 -13.42
CA GLU A 430 -8.83 -13.44 -12.45
C GLU A 430 -7.83 -12.27 -12.51
N PHE A 431 -8.38 -11.06 -12.54
CA PHE A 431 -7.65 -9.81 -12.35
C PHE A 431 -8.12 -9.16 -11.05
N VAL A 432 -7.22 -9.07 -10.07
CA VAL A 432 -7.49 -8.37 -8.80
C VAL A 432 -6.90 -6.97 -8.93
N GLY A 433 -7.75 -5.95 -8.84
CA GLY A 433 -7.31 -4.56 -8.81
C GLY A 433 -6.62 -4.25 -7.48
N THR A 434 -5.51 -3.50 -7.55
CA THR A 434 -4.99 -2.85 -6.35
C THR A 434 -5.98 -1.80 -5.82
N SER A 435 -5.75 -1.33 -4.61
CA SER A 435 -6.49 -0.24 -4.00
C SER A 435 -6.20 1.10 -4.66
N ILE A 436 -7.21 1.96 -4.71
CA ILE A 436 -7.04 3.38 -5.07
C ILE A 436 -6.08 4.06 -4.08
N SER A 437 -6.20 3.74 -2.79
CA SER A 437 -5.38 4.38 -1.76
C SER A 437 -5.16 3.58 -0.46
N SER A 438 -5.94 2.53 -0.18
CA SER A 438 -5.78 1.70 1.03
C SER A 438 -4.44 0.94 1.04
N GLY A 439 -3.79 0.82 2.20
CA GLY A 439 -2.45 0.20 2.31
C GLY A 439 -2.48 -1.34 2.39
N CYS A 440 -1.41 -1.99 1.92
CA CYS A 440 -1.26 -3.45 1.94
C CYS A 440 -0.33 -3.91 3.06
N GLY A 441 -0.87 -4.13 4.26
CA GLY A 441 -0.08 -4.53 5.45
C GLY A 441 0.45 -5.97 5.42
N TRP A 442 -0.05 -6.81 4.51
CA TRP A 442 0.25 -8.24 4.37
C TRP A 442 1.15 -8.55 3.17
N ARG A 443 1.73 -7.52 2.54
CA ARG A 443 2.58 -7.64 1.34
C ARG A 443 3.70 -8.67 1.51
N ASP A 444 4.40 -8.64 2.65
CA ASP A 444 5.53 -9.55 2.88
C ASP A 444 5.10 -10.99 3.11
N SER A 445 3.97 -11.20 3.78
CA SER A 445 3.38 -12.54 3.96
C SER A 445 2.99 -13.17 2.63
N VAL A 446 2.38 -12.39 1.73
CA VAL A 446 2.08 -12.84 0.36
C VAL A 446 3.37 -13.17 -0.39
N ALA A 447 4.33 -12.24 -0.40
CA ALA A 447 5.57 -12.39 -1.15
C ALA A 447 6.35 -13.65 -0.74
N ALA A 448 6.35 -13.97 0.56
CA ALA A 448 6.99 -15.18 1.09
C ALA A 448 6.33 -16.49 0.61
N ALA A 449 5.04 -16.47 0.28
CA ALA A 449 4.27 -17.66 -0.05
C ALA A 449 4.02 -17.85 -1.57
N LEU A 450 4.47 -16.93 -2.43
CA LEU A 450 4.24 -17.01 -3.88
C LEU A 450 4.75 -18.31 -4.52
N GLU A 451 5.86 -18.89 -4.03
CA GLU A 451 6.41 -20.15 -4.56
C GLU A 451 5.45 -21.34 -4.37
N ALA A 452 4.66 -21.33 -3.29
CA ALA A 452 3.64 -22.36 -3.03
C ALA A 452 2.39 -22.20 -3.90
N ASN A 453 2.26 -21.09 -4.64
CA ASN A 453 1.04 -20.71 -5.36
C ASN A 453 1.32 -20.45 -6.86
N PRO A 454 1.70 -21.49 -7.64
CA PRO A 454 2.20 -21.33 -9.01
C PRO A 454 1.16 -20.83 -10.03
N HIS A 455 -0.12 -20.81 -9.67
CA HIS A 455 -1.21 -20.22 -10.47
C HIS A 455 -1.26 -18.69 -10.38
N VAL A 456 -0.58 -18.09 -9.40
CA VAL A 456 -0.39 -16.63 -9.31
C VAL A 456 0.64 -16.22 -10.36
N ARG A 457 0.20 -15.54 -11.41
CA ARG A 457 1.04 -15.10 -12.53
C ARG A 457 1.68 -13.74 -12.30
N PHE A 458 1.12 -12.95 -11.38
CA PHE A 458 1.63 -11.64 -11.01
C PHE A 458 1.10 -11.23 -9.64
N PHE A 459 1.95 -10.54 -8.87
CA PHE A 459 1.62 -9.88 -7.62
C PHE A 459 2.37 -8.55 -7.53
N ASP A 460 1.67 -7.48 -7.16
CA ASP A 460 2.27 -6.23 -6.69
C ASP A 460 1.51 -5.72 -5.46
N GLY A 461 2.17 -5.80 -4.30
CA GLY A 461 1.66 -5.28 -3.03
C GLY A 461 2.19 -3.90 -2.67
N ASP A 462 3.09 -3.33 -3.49
CA ASP A 462 3.83 -2.11 -3.17
C ASP A 462 3.07 -0.86 -3.64
N HIS A 463 2.32 -0.95 -4.74
CA HIS A 463 1.72 0.21 -5.40
C HIS A 463 0.19 0.26 -5.34
N ARG A 464 -0.33 1.49 -5.31
CA ARG A 464 -1.77 1.82 -5.38
C ARG A 464 -2.11 2.31 -6.79
N GLY A 465 -3.37 2.27 -7.20
CA GLY A 465 -3.76 2.68 -8.54
C GLY A 465 -5.11 2.13 -8.97
N TYR A 466 -5.22 1.73 -10.23
CA TYR A 466 -6.44 1.16 -10.80
C TYR A 466 -6.08 0.22 -11.96
N THR A 467 -7.05 -0.56 -12.42
CA THR A 467 -6.84 -1.47 -13.56
C THR A 467 -7.64 -0.96 -14.75
N ARG A 468 -7.04 -0.97 -15.95
CA ARG A 468 -7.73 -0.67 -17.21
C ARG A 468 -7.86 -1.92 -18.05
N CYS A 469 -9.08 -2.20 -18.51
CA CYS A 469 -9.38 -3.32 -19.38
C CYS A 469 -9.79 -2.81 -20.76
N THR A 470 -9.21 -3.40 -21.81
CA THR A 470 -9.60 -3.21 -23.21
C THR A 470 -10.00 -4.55 -23.79
N VAL A 471 -11.28 -4.70 -24.09
CA VAL A 471 -11.89 -5.95 -24.56
C VAL A 471 -12.21 -5.80 -26.03
N THR A 472 -11.79 -6.77 -26.84
CA THR A 472 -12.05 -6.88 -28.28
C THR A 472 -12.54 -8.28 -28.61
N PRO A 473 -13.11 -8.54 -29.80
CA PRO A 473 -13.56 -9.88 -30.17
C PRO A 473 -12.49 -10.98 -30.06
N SER A 474 -11.20 -10.64 -30.24
CA SER A 474 -10.10 -11.62 -30.24
C SER A 474 -9.25 -11.63 -28.96
N GLN A 475 -9.36 -10.59 -28.12
CA GLN A 475 -8.48 -10.41 -26.98
C GLN A 475 -9.11 -9.54 -25.89
N TRP A 476 -8.91 -9.97 -24.64
CA TRP A 476 -9.04 -9.14 -23.45
C TRP A 476 -7.66 -8.70 -23.01
N ARG A 477 -7.38 -7.40 -23.00
CA ARG A 477 -6.14 -6.82 -22.47
C ARG A 477 -6.42 -6.14 -21.13
N THR A 478 -5.54 -6.36 -20.16
CA THR A 478 -5.57 -5.69 -18.86
C THR A 478 -4.25 -4.99 -18.60
N ASP A 479 -4.29 -3.69 -18.39
CA ASP A 479 -3.17 -2.86 -17.93
C ASP A 479 -3.34 -2.59 -16.43
N LEU A 480 -2.34 -2.93 -15.63
CA LEU A 480 -2.31 -2.65 -14.19
C LEU A 480 -1.63 -1.29 -13.99
N LEU A 481 -2.38 -0.25 -13.63
CA LEU A 481 -1.83 1.10 -13.46
C LEU A 481 -1.53 1.38 -11.98
N ALA A 482 -0.40 2.02 -11.72
CA ALA A 482 0.07 2.43 -10.41
C ALA A 482 0.39 3.92 -10.35
N VAL A 483 0.20 4.52 -9.17
CA VAL A 483 0.73 5.83 -8.82
C VAL A 483 1.86 5.66 -7.81
N ASN A 484 2.90 6.50 -7.90
CA ASN A 484 4.07 6.41 -7.00
C ASN A 484 3.70 6.60 -5.53
N HIS A 485 2.76 7.51 -5.25
CA HIS A 485 2.27 7.74 -3.91
C HIS A 485 0.80 8.16 -3.97
N PRO A 486 -0.14 7.45 -3.30
CA PRO A 486 -1.58 7.75 -3.40
C PRO A 486 -1.93 9.17 -2.92
N ALA A 487 -1.15 9.69 -1.97
CA ALA A 487 -1.35 11.02 -1.41
C ALA A 487 -0.73 12.16 -2.24
N ASP A 488 0.10 11.90 -3.26
CA ASP A 488 0.70 12.95 -4.09
C ASP A 488 -0.31 13.48 -5.12
N PRO A 489 -0.70 14.77 -5.05
CA PRO A 489 -1.59 15.47 -5.95
C PRO A 489 -1.46 15.18 -7.43
N SER A 490 -0.18 15.10 -7.75
CA SER A 490 0.43 15.55 -8.97
C SER A 490 1.08 14.39 -9.73
N GLY A 491 1.45 13.32 -9.02
CA GLY A 491 2.16 12.15 -9.53
C GLY A 491 1.41 11.39 -10.64
N PRO A 492 2.02 11.14 -11.81
CA PRO A 492 1.38 10.44 -12.90
C PRO A 492 1.10 8.97 -12.55
N ALA A 493 0.24 8.33 -13.34
CA ALA A 493 0.07 6.89 -13.30
C ALA A 493 1.03 6.21 -14.29
N PHE A 494 1.45 5.00 -13.95
CA PHE A 494 2.39 4.16 -14.70
C PHE A 494 1.78 2.78 -14.91
N THR A 495 1.97 2.20 -16.08
CA THR A 495 1.58 0.82 -16.35
C THR A 495 2.60 -0.12 -15.71
N LEU A 496 2.26 -0.78 -14.60
CA LEU A 496 3.12 -1.79 -13.96
C LEU A 496 3.33 -3.00 -14.86
N ALA A 497 2.24 -3.54 -15.40
CA ALA A 497 2.29 -4.69 -16.27
C ALA A 497 1.03 -4.72 -17.12
N SER A 498 1.16 -5.31 -18.31
CA SER A 498 0.03 -5.60 -19.17
C SER A 498 -0.08 -7.10 -19.40
N PHE A 499 -1.33 -7.57 -19.41
CA PHE A 499 -1.68 -8.97 -19.63
C PHE A 499 -2.72 -9.07 -20.72
N ALA A 500 -2.76 -10.24 -21.36
CA ALA A 500 -3.79 -10.55 -22.34
C ALA A 500 -4.38 -11.95 -22.11
N VAL A 501 -5.69 -12.07 -22.25
CA VAL A 501 -6.40 -13.34 -22.44
C VAL A 501 -6.82 -13.39 -23.91
N THR A 502 -6.56 -14.51 -24.57
CA THR A 502 -6.91 -14.71 -25.98
C THR A 502 -8.27 -15.38 -26.08
N ASP A 503 -9.10 -14.99 -27.04
CA ASP A 503 -10.40 -15.62 -27.28
C ASP A 503 -10.27 -17.16 -27.38
N GLY A 504 -11.08 -17.87 -26.58
CA GLY A 504 -11.11 -19.32 -26.48
C GLY A 504 -10.00 -19.94 -25.61
N VAL A 505 -9.12 -19.15 -25.00
CA VAL A 505 -7.99 -19.62 -24.19
C VAL A 505 -7.99 -18.92 -22.84
N ALA A 506 -8.43 -19.62 -21.79
CA ALA A 506 -8.33 -19.14 -20.42
C ALA A 506 -6.87 -19.08 -19.94
N GLY A 507 -6.60 -18.16 -19.02
CA GLY A 507 -5.26 -17.88 -18.51
C GLY A 507 -4.65 -16.64 -19.16
N ALA A 508 -4.05 -15.77 -18.34
CA ALA A 508 -3.46 -14.53 -18.81
C ALA A 508 -2.00 -14.73 -19.21
N ARG A 509 -1.63 -14.25 -20.40
CA ARG A 509 -0.22 -14.11 -20.80
C ARG A 509 0.26 -12.70 -20.50
N ARG A 510 1.42 -12.58 -19.86
CA ARG A 510 2.10 -11.28 -19.74
C ARG A 510 2.51 -10.78 -21.12
N LEU A 511 2.30 -9.50 -21.38
CA LEU A 511 2.80 -8.84 -22.59
C LEU A 511 4.24 -8.39 -22.31
N GLU A 512 5.21 -9.22 -22.71
CA GLU A 512 6.63 -8.92 -22.50
C GLU A 512 7.03 -7.55 -23.06
N GLY A 513 7.71 -6.76 -22.24
CA GLY A 513 8.12 -5.39 -22.57
C GLY A 513 7.01 -4.34 -22.48
N ALA A 514 5.75 -4.71 -22.20
CA ALA A 514 4.68 -3.75 -21.94
C ALA A 514 4.72 -3.27 -20.48
N GLY A 515 4.53 -1.96 -20.30
CA GLY A 515 4.60 -1.27 -19.00
C GLY A 515 5.45 -0.01 -19.08
N ASP A 516 5.44 0.81 -18.04
CA ASP A 516 6.25 2.02 -17.95
C ASP A 516 7.42 1.83 -16.98
N GLY A 517 8.55 2.46 -17.32
CA GLY A 517 9.72 2.54 -16.47
C GLY A 517 10.94 1.76 -16.95
N VAL A 518 11.89 1.59 -16.03
CA VAL A 518 13.12 0.82 -16.22
C VAL A 518 13.05 -0.45 -15.40
N VAL A 519 13.45 -1.56 -16.00
CA VAL A 519 13.71 -2.83 -15.30
C VAL A 519 15.12 -3.29 -15.61
N GLY A 520 15.67 -4.18 -14.81
CA GLY A 520 16.96 -4.76 -15.12
C GLY A 520 17.49 -5.61 -13.99
N ARG A 521 18.63 -6.24 -14.25
CA ARG A 521 19.34 -7.08 -13.30
C ARG A 521 20.70 -6.50 -12.97
N VAL A 522 21.09 -6.61 -11.72
CA VAL A 522 22.44 -6.26 -11.25
C VAL A 522 23.18 -7.52 -10.80
N THR A 523 24.40 -7.69 -11.29
CA THR A 523 25.27 -8.84 -10.98
C THR A 523 26.68 -8.40 -10.58
N ASP A 524 27.40 -9.26 -9.85
CA ASP A 524 28.82 -9.09 -9.57
C ASP A 524 29.62 -9.34 -10.85
N ALA A 525 30.40 -8.36 -11.29
CA ALA A 525 31.19 -8.49 -12.53
C ALA A 525 32.29 -9.59 -12.44
N THR A 526 32.61 -10.07 -11.23
CA THR A 526 33.65 -11.07 -10.99
C THR A 526 33.17 -12.49 -11.23
N ASP A 527 31.97 -12.82 -10.74
CA ASP A 527 31.46 -14.20 -10.71
C ASP A 527 30.03 -14.35 -11.26
N GLY A 528 29.39 -13.25 -11.68
CA GLY A 528 28.05 -13.25 -12.27
C GLY A 528 26.93 -13.48 -11.26
N THR A 529 27.24 -13.53 -9.96
CA THR A 529 26.22 -13.72 -8.92
C THR A 529 25.27 -12.52 -8.90
N ALA A 530 23.97 -12.78 -8.74
CA ALA A 530 22.98 -11.74 -8.53
C ALA A 530 23.30 -10.91 -7.29
N LEU A 531 23.21 -9.58 -7.40
CA LEU A 531 23.44 -8.69 -6.28
C LEU A 531 22.11 -8.19 -5.73
N ALA A 532 21.78 -8.63 -4.53
CA ALA A 532 20.69 -8.07 -3.73
C ALA A 532 21.07 -6.72 -3.12
N ASN A 533 20.07 -5.92 -2.75
CA ASN A 533 20.24 -4.68 -2.00
C ASN A 533 21.09 -3.61 -2.73
N VAL A 534 21.17 -3.67 -4.06
CA VAL A 534 21.80 -2.61 -4.86
C VAL A 534 20.79 -1.48 -5.01
N VAL A 535 21.17 -0.27 -4.60
CA VAL A 535 20.37 0.94 -4.83
C VAL A 535 20.52 1.33 -6.30
N VAL A 536 19.41 1.39 -7.03
CA VAL A 536 19.35 1.85 -8.42
C VAL A 536 18.52 3.13 -8.48
N ARG A 537 19.03 4.15 -9.18
CA ARG A 537 18.40 5.46 -9.28
C ARG A 537 18.26 5.89 -10.72
N ALA A 538 17.14 6.52 -11.04
CA ALA A 538 16.95 7.26 -12.28
C ALA A 538 17.03 8.76 -11.97
N SER A 539 17.91 9.47 -12.69
CA SER A 539 18.05 10.92 -12.61
C SER A 539 17.75 11.58 -13.95
N ALA A 540 17.06 12.72 -13.90
CA ALA A 540 16.87 13.59 -15.06
C ALA A 540 18.20 14.25 -15.48
N ALA A 541 18.22 14.90 -16.65
CA ALA A 541 19.41 15.53 -17.20
C ALA A 541 20.01 16.66 -16.32
N ASP A 542 19.21 17.25 -15.42
CA ASP A 542 19.66 18.26 -14.44
C ASP A 542 20.23 17.65 -13.15
N GLY A 543 20.28 16.33 -13.06
CA GLY A 543 20.77 15.57 -11.89
C GLY A 543 19.68 15.23 -10.86
N THR A 544 18.45 15.73 -11.02
CA THR A 544 17.34 15.44 -10.11
C THR A 544 16.99 13.97 -10.13
N VAL A 545 17.04 13.29 -8.98
CA VAL A 545 16.58 11.90 -8.84
C VAL A 545 15.06 11.87 -8.94
N VAL A 546 14.54 11.15 -9.94
CA VAL A 546 13.09 11.04 -10.20
C VAL A 546 12.49 9.72 -9.69
N SER A 547 13.33 8.69 -9.51
CA SER A 547 12.92 7.38 -9.00
C SER A 547 14.11 6.65 -8.39
N THR A 548 13.87 5.91 -7.33
CA THR A 548 14.86 5.07 -6.65
C THR A 548 14.23 3.71 -6.35
N GLY A 549 14.99 2.64 -6.54
CA GLY A 549 14.60 1.28 -6.22
C GLY A 549 15.81 0.50 -5.72
N THR A 550 15.54 -0.71 -5.23
CA THR A 550 16.57 -1.61 -4.72
C THR A 550 16.40 -2.97 -5.36
N THR A 551 17.49 -3.67 -5.67
CA THR A 551 17.41 -5.02 -6.23
C THR A 551 16.94 -6.06 -5.21
N GLY A 552 16.13 -7.01 -5.69
CA GLY A 552 15.74 -8.21 -4.94
C GLY A 552 16.87 -9.24 -4.83
N ALA A 553 16.60 -10.38 -4.19
CA ALA A 553 17.57 -11.46 -4.01
C ALA A 553 18.09 -12.07 -5.33
N ASP A 554 17.28 -12.00 -6.38
CA ASP A 554 17.61 -12.42 -7.75
C ASP A 554 18.40 -11.37 -8.54
N GLY A 555 18.61 -10.18 -7.96
CA GLY A 555 19.30 -9.04 -8.54
C GLY A 555 18.42 -8.20 -9.45
N GLU A 556 17.14 -8.51 -9.61
CA GLU A 556 16.22 -7.74 -10.46
C GLU A 556 15.74 -6.48 -9.73
N TYR A 557 15.55 -5.39 -10.47
CA TYR A 557 15.00 -4.13 -9.96
C TYR A 557 13.99 -3.54 -10.94
N ARG A 558 13.19 -2.59 -10.41
CA ARG A 558 12.28 -1.78 -11.19
C ARG A 558 12.27 -0.33 -10.71
N LEU A 559 12.21 0.60 -11.66
CA LEU A 559 12.02 2.03 -11.43
C LEU A 559 10.80 2.51 -12.22
N LEU A 560 9.82 3.10 -11.56
CA LEU A 560 8.69 3.76 -12.22
C LEU A 560 9.08 5.20 -12.55
N VAL A 561 9.14 5.49 -13.84
CA VAL A 561 9.49 6.79 -14.41
C VAL A 561 8.69 7.00 -15.69
N THR A 562 8.37 8.27 -15.99
CA THR A 562 7.60 8.63 -17.18
C THR A 562 8.46 8.48 -18.44
N PRO A 563 7.88 8.53 -19.65
CA PRO A 563 8.65 8.63 -20.87
C PRO A 563 9.62 9.82 -20.86
N GLY A 564 10.86 9.60 -21.30
CA GLY A 564 11.93 10.60 -21.23
C GLY A 564 13.34 9.99 -21.24
N SER A 565 14.35 10.85 -21.13
CA SER A 565 15.77 10.47 -21.07
C SER A 565 16.29 10.56 -19.64
N TYR A 566 16.92 9.49 -19.15
CA TYR A 566 17.39 9.40 -17.77
C TYR A 566 18.79 8.78 -17.67
N ASP A 567 19.58 9.25 -16.71
CA ASP A 567 20.79 8.55 -16.24
C ASP A 567 20.38 7.55 -15.16
N ILE A 568 20.64 6.27 -15.41
CA ILE A 568 20.36 5.18 -14.48
C ILE A 568 21.68 4.79 -13.81
N ALA A 569 21.74 4.90 -12.48
CA ALA A 569 22.92 4.59 -11.69
C ALA A 569 22.64 3.44 -10.72
N ALA A 570 23.50 2.40 -10.73
CA ALA A 570 23.46 1.30 -9.78
C ALA A 570 24.63 1.42 -8.79
N THR A 571 24.32 1.41 -7.49
CA THR A 571 25.26 1.66 -6.38
C THR A 571 25.06 0.66 -5.26
N ALA A 572 26.16 0.05 -4.80
CA ALA A 572 26.17 -0.84 -3.63
C ALA A 572 27.50 -0.75 -2.92
N GLY A 573 27.51 -0.79 -1.59
CA GLY A 573 28.74 -0.80 -0.79
C GLY A 573 29.68 -1.93 -1.24
N CYS A 574 30.98 -1.64 -1.27
CA CYS A 574 32.05 -2.52 -1.76
C CYS A 574 32.10 -2.76 -3.27
N TYR A 575 31.23 -2.10 -4.05
CA TYR A 575 31.21 -2.17 -5.52
C TYR A 575 31.39 -0.80 -6.15
N GLN A 576 31.99 -0.73 -7.34
CA GLN A 576 32.06 0.49 -8.12
C GLN A 576 30.66 0.84 -8.65
N THR A 577 30.32 2.13 -8.63
CA THR A 577 29.08 2.64 -9.23
C THR A 577 29.10 2.45 -10.74
N ALA A 578 28.05 1.86 -11.30
CA ALA A 578 27.85 1.80 -12.75
C ALA A 578 26.71 2.74 -13.17
N ARG A 579 26.82 3.32 -14.37
CA ARG A 579 25.82 4.25 -14.94
C ARG A 579 25.51 3.92 -16.39
N ARG A 580 24.27 4.11 -16.81
CA ARG A 580 23.79 3.95 -18.20
C ARG A 580 22.67 4.94 -18.47
N THR A 581 22.69 5.57 -19.64
CA THR A 581 21.56 6.37 -20.12
C THR A 581 20.46 5.46 -20.68
N ALA A 582 19.20 5.80 -20.38
CA ALA A 582 18.03 5.12 -20.89
C ALA A 582 17.04 6.11 -21.51
N GLU A 583 16.55 5.79 -22.71
CA GLU A 583 15.48 6.52 -23.40
C GLU A 583 14.19 5.72 -23.28
N LEU A 584 13.18 6.29 -22.63
CA LEU A 584 11.94 5.61 -22.29
C LEU A 584 10.80 6.12 -23.16
N ALA A 585 10.00 5.18 -23.66
CA ALA A 585 8.78 5.43 -24.42
C ALA A 585 7.56 5.01 -23.61
N GLU A 586 6.41 5.64 -23.89
CA GLU A 586 5.14 5.30 -23.27
C GLU A 586 4.74 3.85 -23.52
N GLY A 587 4.29 3.17 -22.46
CA GLY A 587 3.82 1.79 -22.48
C GLY A 587 4.90 0.75 -22.76
N ARG A 588 6.19 1.12 -22.77
CA ARG A 588 7.31 0.20 -22.99
C ARG A 588 8.33 0.21 -21.86
N LEU A 589 8.56 -0.97 -21.28
CA LEU A 589 9.61 -1.19 -20.30
C LEU A 589 10.97 -1.21 -20.98
N GLN A 590 11.90 -0.42 -20.46
CA GLN A 590 13.28 -0.41 -20.91
C GLN A 590 14.13 -1.28 -19.99
N ARG A 591 14.78 -2.31 -20.56
CA ARG A 591 15.73 -3.15 -19.81
C ARG A 591 17.11 -2.49 -19.75
N VAL A 592 17.69 -2.39 -18.55
CA VAL A 592 19.01 -1.82 -18.29
C VAL A 592 19.74 -2.71 -17.27
N ASP A 593 20.60 -3.61 -17.75
CA ASP A 593 21.35 -4.50 -16.86
C ASP A 593 22.70 -3.89 -16.45
N PHE A 594 23.16 -4.21 -15.23
CA PHE A 594 24.43 -3.79 -14.68
C PHE A 594 25.29 -4.98 -14.22
N GLU A 595 26.58 -4.89 -14.50
CA GLU A 595 27.61 -5.70 -13.87
C GLU A 595 28.44 -4.75 -13.01
N LEU A 596 28.49 -4.98 -11.70
CA LEU A 596 29.22 -4.12 -10.77
C LEU A 596 30.58 -4.73 -10.43
N PRO A 597 31.70 -4.09 -10.81
CA PRO A 597 33.01 -4.48 -10.33
C PRO A 597 33.12 -4.26 -8.82
N ARG A 598 33.78 -5.18 -8.12
CA ARG A 598 34.18 -4.95 -6.73
C ARG A 598 35.16 -3.77 -6.67
N VAL A 599 35.10 -3.00 -5.58
CA VAL A 599 36.07 -1.92 -5.34
C VAL A 599 37.48 -2.49 -5.28
N THR A 600 38.41 -1.87 -6.01
CA THR A 600 39.84 -2.13 -5.91
C THR A 600 40.50 -0.99 -5.16
N GLY A 601 41.18 -1.27 -4.04
CA GLY A 601 41.77 -0.23 -3.20
C GLY A 601 40.85 0.17 -2.04
N ALA A 602 41.00 1.41 -1.57
CA ALA A 602 40.14 2.00 -0.55
C ALA A 602 39.66 3.39 -1.02
N LEU A 603 38.35 3.57 -1.11
CA LEU A 603 37.71 4.77 -1.61
C LEU A 603 37.06 5.54 -0.46
N ALA A 604 36.94 6.87 -0.62
CA ALA A 604 36.13 7.72 0.24
C ALA A 604 35.57 8.88 -0.58
N GLY A 605 34.27 9.15 -0.47
CA GLY A 605 33.62 10.24 -1.17
C GLY A 605 32.12 10.31 -0.91
N THR A 606 31.47 11.31 -1.52
CA THR A 606 30.01 11.51 -1.46
C THR A 606 29.32 10.91 -2.70
N GLY A 607 27.99 10.92 -2.73
CA GLY A 607 27.18 10.47 -3.86
C GLY A 607 26.90 8.96 -3.89
N LYS A 608 27.14 8.29 -2.77
CA LYS A 608 26.83 6.86 -2.56
C LYS A 608 26.12 6.68 -1.23
N ARG A 609 25.21 5.71 -1.18
CA ARG A 609 24.44 5.35 0.01
C ARG A 609 24.50 3.84 0.22
N LEU A 610 24.54 3.40 1.48
CA LEU A 610 24.34 1.99 1.81
C LEU A 610 22.85 1.63 1.67
N ALA A 611 22.53 0.34 1.64
CA ALA A 611 21.15 -0.14 1.61
C ALA A 611 20.76 -0.70 2.97
N GLY A 612 19.50 -0.56 3.37
CA GLY A 612 19.00 -1.06 4.65
C GLY A 612 17.84 -0.22 5.18
N ALA A 613 17.03 -0.81 6.06
CA ALA A 613 15.89 -0.12 6.66
C ALA A 613 16.30 0.94 7.70
N ARG A 614 17.56 0.87 8.19
CA ARG A 614 18.14 1.77 9.19
C ARG A 614 19.12 2.78 8.62
N VAL A 615 19.31 2.80 7.30
CA VAL A 615 20.27 3.73 6.66
C VAL A 615 19.86 5.18 6.91
N GLU A 616 20.71 5.90 7.62
CA GLU A 616 20.52 7.32 7.94
C GLU A 616 21.29 8.23 7.00
N ALA A 617 22.50 7.82 6.56
CA ALA A 617 23.34 8.72 5.78
C ALA A 617 22.69 9.07 4.44
N GLY A 618 22.79 10.36 4.09
CA GLY A 618 22.36 10.91 2.81
C GLY A 618 23.50 10.95 1.80
N ASP A 619 23.18 11.34 0.56
CA ASP A 619 24.16 11.40 -0.54
C ASP A 619 25.30 12.40 -0.33
N SER A 620 25.11 13.35 0.58
CA SER A 620 26.10 14.37 0.92
C SER A 620 27.05 13.93 2.04
N ASP A 621 26.81 12.77 2.65
CA ASP A 621 27.72 12.18 3.63
C ASP A 621 28.82 11.36 2.94
N ILE A 622 29.88 11.08 3.68
CA ILE A 622 31.08 10.46 3.13
C ILE A 622 31.01 8.95 3.35
N VAL A 623 30.93 8.18 2.26
CA VAL A 623 31.08 6.72 2.30
C VAL A 623 32.55 6.38 2.08
N MET A 624 33.13 5.65 3.03
CA MET A 624 34.43 4.99 2.89
C MET A 624 34.23 3.51 2.62
N GLU A 625 34.93 2.92 1.65
CA GLU A 625 34.74 1.52 1.29
C GLU A 625 35.96 0.86 0.64
N ASN A 626 36.01 -0.47 0.76
CA ASN A 626 36.94 -1.34 0.04
C ASN A 626 36.18 -2.57 -0.46
N ALA A 627 36.86 -3.65 -0.85
CA ALA A 627 36.17 -4.86 -1.30
C ALA A 627 35.37 -5.58 -0.20
N ALA A 628 35.64 -5.35 1.08
CA ALA A 628 35.12 -6.11 2.21
C ALA A 628 33.98 -5.41 2.97
N LEU A 629 34.09 -4.09 3.20
CA LEU A 629 33.11 -3.30 3.94
C LEU A 629 32.92 -1.90 3.35
N ALA A 630 31.77 -1.31 3.68
CA ALA A 630 31.48 0.10 3.50
C ALA A 630 31.01 0.71 4.84
N MET A 631 31.39 1.97 5.09
CA MET A 631 31.06 2.74 6.29
C MET A 631 30.76 4.19 5.91
N ALA A 632 29.61 4.71 6.35
CA ALA A 632 29.22 6.11 6.13
C ALA A 632 29.57 6.97 7.34
N VAL A 633 30.22 8.11 7.10
CA VAL A 633 30.56 9.13 8.09
C VAL A 633 29.73 10.38 7.80
N ALA A 634 28.97 10.84 8.79
CA ALA A 634 28.14 12.04 8.70
C ALA A 634 28.99 13.26 8.36
N ALA A 635 28.70 13.91 7.24
CA ALA A 635 29.23 15.22 6.89
C ALA A 635 28.16 16.30 7.08
N VAL A 636 26.90 15.96 6.78
CA VAL A 636 25.77 16.90 6.86
C VAL A 636 24.53 16.35 7.56
N THR A 637 24.34 15.02 7.58
CA THR A 637 23.16 14.42 8.20
C THR A 637 23.19 14.59 9.70
N GLU A 638 22.02 14.87 10.28
CA GLU A 638 21.80 15.00 11.71
C GLU A 638 20.83 13.92 12.15
N ASP A 639 21.29 13.08 13.05
CA ASP A 639 20.48 12.07 13.71
C ASP A 639 19.66 12.73 14.85
N GLY A 640 18.46 12.21 15.07
CA GLY A 640 17.54 12.71 16.09
C GLY A 640 18.02 12.47 17.53
N GLN A 641 18.84 11.45 17.76
CA GLN A 641 19.41 11.13 19.07
C GLN A 641 20.73 11.87 19.32
N LEU A 642 21.51 12.16 18.27
CA LEU A 642 22.81 12.86 18.34
C LEU A 642 22.76 14.35 17.96
N LEU A 643 21.58 14.98 18.01
CA LEU A 643 21.34 16.37 17.56
C LEU A 643 22.45 17.36 17.90
N GLY A 644 23.07 17.91 16.86
CA GLY A 644 24.13 18.92 16.95
C GLY A 644 25.52 18.34 17.24
N THR A 645 25.66 17.02 17.28
CA THR A 645 26.95 16.29 17.41
C THR A 645 27.14 15.18 16.39
N THR A 646 26.13 14.90 15.56
CA THR A 646 26.13 13.84 14.54
C THR A 646 27.28 13.99 13.55
N ARG A 647 27.64 15.22 13.19
CA ARG A 647 28.74 15.48 12.25
C ARG A 647 30.01 14.74 12.67
N GLY A 648 30.62 14.00 11.74
CA GLY A 648 31.85 13.23 11.92
C GLY A 648 31.68 11.87 12.59
N LYS A 649 30.44 11.49 12.95
CA LYS A 649 30.10 10.19 13.52
C LYS A 649 29.79 9.18 12.41
N VAL A 650 29.87 7.90 12.74
CA VAL A 650 29.47 6.83 11.82
C VAL A 650 27.96 6.69 11.89
N LEU A 651 27.30 6.70 10.74
CA LEU A 651 25.86 6.47 10.64
C LEU A 651 25.63 5.02 10.24
N ASP A 652 26.08 4.66 9.04
CA ASP A 652 25.80 3.34 8.47
C ASP A 652 27.07 2.49 8.35
N MET A 653 26.92 1.17 8.47
CA MET A 653 28.01 0.24 8.17
C MET A 653 27.48 -1.12 7.69
N ALA A 654 28.11 -1.68 6.66
CA ALA A 654 27.77 -3.02 6.18
C ALA A 654 28.97 -3.75 5.56
N VAL A 655 28.98 -5.08 5.66
CA VAL A 655 29.89 -5.92 4.87
C VAL A 655 29.34 -6.13 3.46
N ARG A 656 30.21 -6.48 2.52
CA ARG A 656 29.83 -6.72 1.12
C ARG A 656 28.63 -7.68 1.02
N GLY A 657 27.59 -7.24 0.32
CA GLY A 657 26.38 -8.03 0.05
C GLY A 657 25.35 -8.03 1.17
N ARG A 658 25.55 -7.26 2.24
CA ARG A 658 24.59 -7.10 3.34
C ARG A 658 24.06 -5.66 3.40
N THR A 659 22.97 -5.48 4.13
CA THR A 659 22.38 -4.18 4.42
C THR A 659 22.90 -3.63 5.74
N ASP A 660 22.81 -2.33 5.92
CA ASP A 660 23.04 -1.70 7.21
C ASP A 660 21.90 -2.02 8.20
N GLN A 661 22.28 -2.33 9.44
CA GLN A 661 21.39 -2.53 10.60
C GLN A 661 21.80 -1.70 11.82
N LEU A 662 22.90 -0.97 11.71
CA LEU A 662 23.39 -0.06 12.72
C LEU A 662 22.48 1.18 12.77
N ASP A 663 22.34 1.81 13.93
CA ASP A 663 21.74 3.15 14.03
C ASP A 663 22.85 4.19 13.87
N TRP A 664 23.83 4.18 14.77
CA TRP A 664 25.04 5.01 14.66
C TRP A 664 26.17 4.51 15.55
N ILE A 665 27.37 5.04 15.31
CA ILE A 665 28.49 4.96 16.26
C ILE A 665 29.03 6.35 16.64
N ASN A 666 28.93 6.65 17.93
CA ASN A 666 29.41 7.90 18.50
C ASN A 666 30.92 7.82 18.82
N LEU A 667 31.75 8.06 17.80
CA LEU A 667 33.21 8.15 17.90
C LEU A 667 33.65 9.62 17.86
N THR A 668 33.93 10.28 18.97
CA THR A 668 34.03 9.82 20.36
C THR A 668 33.33 10.85 21.26
N TYR A 669 33.09 10.53 22.53
CA TYR A 669 32.65 11.51 23.53
C TYR A 669 33.80 11.87 24.50
N ALA A 670 33.66 13.01 25.17
CA ALA A 670 34.57 13.54 26.19
C ALA A 670 33.75 14.14 27.33
N SER A 671 33.43 13.36 28.36
CA SER A 671 32.51 13.75 29.43
C SER A 671 33.24 14.19 30.71
N ALA A 672 32.71 15.21 31.37
CA ALA A 672 33.25 15.68 32.64
C ALA A 672 33.00 14.75 33.83
N ALA A 673 31.91 13.98 33.76
CA ALA A 673 31.59 12.94 34.73
C ALA A 673 31.81 11.57 34.11
N GLN A 674 31.93 10.54 34.95
CA GLN A 674 31.79 9.18 34.42
C GLN A 674 30.38 9.09 33.82
N PRO A 675 30.23 8.63 32.56
CA PRO A 675 28.92 8.45 31.96
C PRO A 675 28.00 7.66 32.88
N GLN A 676 26.88 8.29 33.24
CA GLN A 676 25.79 7.72 34.01
C GLN A 676 24.52 8.04 33.24
N GLY A 677 23.70 7.03 32.98
CA GLY A 677 22.60 7.18 32.05
C GLY A 677 21.84 5.90 31.83
N THR A 678 20.66 6.02 31.23
CA THR A 678 19.86 4.90 30.75
C THR A 678 20.21 4.60 29.29
N GLU A 679 20.73 5.58 28.54
CA GLU A 679 20.97 5.50 27.09
C GLU A 679 22.36 5.97 26.62
N ALA A 680 22.84 5.39 25.52
CA ALA A 680 24.12 5.71 24.89
C ALA A 680 24.19 7.12 24.28
N TRP A 681 23.09 7.61 23.68
CA TRP A 681 23.03 8.95 23.06
C TRP A 681 23.14 10.10 24.07
N GLN A 682 23.07 9.84 25.38
CA GLN A 682 23.28 10.88 26.39
C GLN A 682 24.71 11.45 26.39
N GLN A 683 25.63 10.85 25.61
CA GLN A 683 27.03 11.26 25.49
C GLN A 683 27.30 12.18 24.27
N VAL A 684 26.57 13.29 24.17
CA VAL A 684 26.67 14.31 23.08
C VAL A 684 27.73 15.39 23.36
N SER A 685 28.92 15.01 23.83
CA SER A 685 29.89 15.98 24.38
C SER A 685 31.04 16.39 23.46
N VAL A 686 31.04 15.94 22.20
CA VAL A 686 32.02 16.35 21.18
C VAL A 686 31.29 16.80 19.92
N ARG A 687 31.47 18.07 19.56
CA ARG A 687 30.91 18.67 18.34
C ARG A 687 32.00 18.84 17.31
N ASN A 688 31.88 18.13 16.19
CA ASN A 688 32.75 18.35 15.05
C ASN A 688 32.23 19.52 14.21
N GLU A 689 33.13 20.39 13.80
CA GLU A 689 32.82 21.53 12.93
C GLU A 689 33.16 21.21 11.48
N HIS A 690 34.20 20.40 11.26
CA HIS A 690 34.74 20.09 9.94
C HIS A 690 34.93 18.58 9.75
N VAL A 691 34.50 18.07 8.60
CA VAL A 691 34.71 16.68 8.16
C VAL A 691 35.24 16.72 6.74
N GLU A 692 36.35 16.04 6.47
CA GLU A 692 37.03 16.07 5.18
C GLU A 692 37.56 14.69 4.76
N VAL A 693 37.53 14.42 3.46
CA VAL A 693 38.32 13.34 2.86
C VAL A 693 39.75 13.84 2.69
N VAL A 694 40.68 13.25 3.44
CA VAL A 694 42.11 13.61 3.43
C VAL A 694 42.85 12.87 2.32
N ALA A 695 42.48 11.61 2.07
CA ALA A 695 43.05 10.78 1.01
C ALA A 695 42.03 9.73 0.58
N ALA A 696 42.07 9.32 -0.69
CA ALA A 696 41.32 8.17 -1.22
C ALA A 696 42.08 7.64 -2.44
N GLY A 697 42.22 6.32 -2.57
CA GLY A 697 42.99 5.74 -3.67
C GLY A 697 43.37 4.27 -3.49
N PRO A 698 44.32 3.76 -4.30
CA PRO A 698 44.60 2.32 -4.38
C PRO A 698 45.18 1.72 -3.09
N THR A 699 45.73 2.53 -2.18
CA THR A 699 46.44 2.06 -0.98
C THR A 699 45.75 2.37 0.33
N ARG A 700 44.95 3.45 0.40
CA ARG A 700 44.16 3.81 1.59
C ARG A 700 43.15 4.91 1.29
N ALA A 701 42.09 4.95 2.10
CA ALA A 701 41.19 6.08 2.25
C ALA A 701 41.27 6.64 3.68
N VAL A 702 41.22 7.96 3.82
CA VAL A 702 41.35 8.66 5.09
C VAL A 702 40.28 9.76 5.17
N VAL A 703 39.45 9.71 6.20
CA VAL A 703 38.47 10.76 6.53
C VAL A 703 38.81 11.33 7.90
N ARG A 704 38.71 12.64 8.06
CA ARG A 704 39.03 13.32 9.32
C ARG A 704 37.89 14.21 9.75
N ALA A 705 37.47 14.05 11.00
CA ALA A 705 36.56 14.94 11.70
C ALA A 705 37.32 15.75 12.76
N ARG A 706 37.07 17.06 12.84
CA ARG A 706 37.69 17.96 13.82
C ARG A 706 36.65 18.78 14.54
N GLY A 707 36.85 18.97 15.84
CA GLY A 707 36.00 19.79 16.67
C GLY A 707 36.54 19.96 18.08
N ALA A 708 35.61 20.15 19.01
CA ALA A 708 35.92 20.35 20.42
C ALA A 708 34.90 19.69 21.34
N SER A 709 35.31 19.49 22.59
CA SER A 709 34.41 19.08 23.65
C SER A 709 33.49 20.24 24.04
N THR A 710 32.21 19.95 24.26
CA THR A 710 31.26 20.91 24.84
C THR A 710 31.41 21.04 26.34
N ASP A 711 31.88 19.98 27.02
CA ASP A 711 32.09 19.95 28.45
C ASP A 711 33.39 20.65 28.84
N PHE A 712 34.37 20.66 27.92
CA PHE A 712 35.69 21.23 28.11
C PHE A 712 36.10 22.12 26.94
N ALA A 713 35.89 23.43 27.07
CA ALA A 713 36.17 24.41 26.01
C ALA A 713 37.63 24.38 25.49
N ALA A 714 38.59 23.98 26.33
CA ALA A 714 40.01 23.90 25.96
C ALA A 714 40.42 22.55 25.36
N LEU A 715 39.51 21.58 25.25
CA LEU A 715 39.79 20.24 24.75
C LEU A 715 39.34 20.11 23.30
N THR A 716 40.30 20.17 22.37
CA THR A 716 40.03 19.92 20.95
C THR A 716 40.11 18.43 20.67
N VAL A 717 39.23 17.93 19.80
CA VAL A 717 39.15 16.52 19.43
C VAL A 717 39.29 16.38 17.92
N THR A 718 40.18 15.49 17.48
CA THR A 718 40.31 15.11 16.07
C THR A 718 40.19 13.60 15.95
N THR A 719 39.21 13.13 15.18
CA THR A 719 39.05 11.70 14.85
C THR A 719 39.47 11.48 13.39
N THR A 720 40.42 10.58 13.17
CA THR A 720 40.87 10.17 11.83
C THR A 720 40.50 8.71 11.58
N TYR A 721 39.68 8.48 10.57
CA TYR A 721 39.31 7.17 10.05
C TYR A 721 40.24 6.80 8.90
N THR A 722 40.79 5.59 8.91
CA THR A 722 41.67 5.06 7.85
C THR A 722 41.22 3.66 7.43
N LEU A 723 40.94 3.50 6.14
CA LEU A 723 40.59 2.24 5.53
C LEU A 723 41.68 1.83 4.52
N GLU A 724 42.05 0.56 4.54
CA GLU A 724 42.99 -0.04 3.60
C GLU A 724 42.30 -1.13 2.76
N PRO A 725 42.82 -1.50 1.58
CA PRO A 725 42.09 -2.31 0.60
C PRO A 725 41.65 -3.69 1.08
N ASP A 726 42.46 -4.34 1.91
CA ASP A 726 42.26 -5.73 2.33
C ASP A 726 41.73 -5.86 3.77
N ASN A 727 41.51 -4.75 4.47
CA ASN A 727 41.07 -4.78 5.85
C ASN A 727 39.56 -5.03 5.95
N SER A 728 39.16 -5.87 6.91
CA SER A 728 37.75 -6.03 7.32
C SER A 728 37.40 -5.07 8.47
N TRP A 729 38.12 -3.95 8.58
CA TRP A 729 37.90 -2.92 9.59
C TRP A 729 38.37 -1.56 9.10
N VAL A 730 37.87 -0.50 9.73
CA VAL A 730 38.35 0.88 9.61
C VAL A 730 39.13 1.22 10.88
N SER A 731 40.39 1.63 10.75
CA SER A 731 41.15 2.14 11.89
C SER A 731 40.65 3.55 12.26
N ALA A 732 40.39 3.79 13.52
CA ALA A 732 39.94 5.08 14.05
C ALA A 732 40.87 5.58 15.15
N GLU A 733 41.43 6.76 14.96
CA GLU A 733 42.32 7.42 15.90
C GLU A 733 41.69 8.72 16.37
N SER A 734 41.39 8.83 17.67
CA SER A 734 40.90 10.08 18.28
C SER A 734 41.98 10.70 19.15
N VAL A 735 42.41 11.90 18.77
CA VAL A 735 43.39 12.72 19.49
C VAL A 735 42.65 13.76 20.32
N PHE A 736 42.80 13.70 21.64
CA PHE A 736 42.28 14.67 22.59
C PHE A 736 43.43 15.58 23.02
N ARG A 737 43.40 16.85 22.60
CA ARG A 737 44.47 17.80 22.90
C ARG A 737 43.98 18.88 23.85
N ASN A 738 44.68 19.03 24.98
CA ASN A 738 44.42 20.09 25.93
C ASN A 738 45.17 21.36 25.51
N THR A 739 44.43 22.36 25.03
CA THR A 739 44.96 23.67 24.62
C THR A 739 44.94 24.72 25.74
N GLY A 740 44.43 24.35 26.92
CA GLY A 740 44.30 25.22 28.08
C GLY A 740 45.54 25.27 28.97
N GLY A 741 45.48 26.09 30.01
CA GLY A 741 46.56 26.28 30.98
C GLY A 741 46.60 25.28 32.14
N GLU A 742 45.54 24.47 32.34
CA GLU A 742 45.40 23.54 33.47
C GLU A 742 45.14 22.10 33.00
N PRO A 743 45.56 21.07 33.77
CA PRO A 743 45.26 19.67 33.44
C PRO A 743 43.75 19.39 33.43
N VAL A 744 43.30 18.59 32.45
CA VAL A 744 41.89 18.16 32.33
C VAL A 744 41.77 16.69 32.72
N ALA A 745 40.89 16.37 33.66
CA ALA A 745 40.47 15.00 33.94
C ALA A 745 39.13 14.75 33.23
N VAL A 746 39.09 13.77 32.33
CA VAL A 746 37.97 13.56 31.40
C VAL A 746 37.72 12.06 31.22
N TRP A 747 36.45 11.70 31.09
CA TRP A 747 36.05 10.37 30.66
C TRP A 747 35.87 10.37 29.14
N VAL A 748 36.62 9.51 28.47
CA VAL A 748 36.56 9.34 27.01
C VAL A 748 36.08 7.94 26.68
N GLY A 749 35.44 7.81 25.52
CA GLY A 749 34.90 6.53 25.10
C GLY A 749 34.12 6.62 23.80
N ASP A 750 33.60 5.48 23.39
CA ASP A 750 32.82 5.33 22.18
C ASP A 750 31.51 4.61 22.53
N ALA A 751 30.44 4.88 21.80
CA ALA A 751 29.16 4.21 21.98
C ALA A 751 28.60 3.71 20.64
N LEU A 752 28.11 2.47 20.63
CA LEU A 752 27.41 1.83 19.51
C LEU A 752 25.94 1.71 19.88
N ASP A 753 25.08 2.07 18.94
CA ASP A 753 23.64 1.84 19.01
C ASP A 753 23.20 1.05 17.78
N HIS A 754 22.29 0.08 18.00
CA HIS A 754 21.79 -0.80 16.95
C HIS A 754 20.32 -1.08 17.19
N ASP A 755 19.50 -0.56 16.28
CA ASP A 755 18.04 -0.71 16.30
C ASP A 755 17.51 -1.68 15.22
N GLY A 756 18.39 -2.46 14.58
CA GLY A 756 18.01 -3.54 13.67
C GLY A 756 17.34 -4.75 14.36
N PRO A 757 16.52 -5.55 13.64
CA PRO A 757 15.81 -6.68 14.23
C PRO A 757 16.75 -7.67 14.93
N GLY A 758 16.39 -8.11 16.14
CA GLY A 758 17.18 -9.07 16.93
C GLY A 758 18.46 -8.49 17.54
N GLN A 759 18.54 -7.16 17.66
CA GLN A 759 19.65 -6.43 18.28
C GLN A 759 20.06 -7.05 19.62
N ARG A 760 21.37 -7.24 19.78
CA ARG A 760 22.00 -7.73 21.00
C ARG A 760 23.42 -7.21 21.10
N SER A 761 23.85 -6.85 22.31
CA SER A 761 25.20 -6.38 22.60
C SER A 761 26.10 -7.51 23.12
N GLY A 762 27.41 -7.30 23.01
CA GLY A 762 28.44 -8.21 23.51
C GLY A 762 29.60 -7.45 24.13
N VAL A 763 30.07 -7.95 25.28
CA VAL A 763 31.28 -7.47 25.95
C VAL A 763 32.20 -8.66 26.18
N ALA A 764 33.50 -8.48 25.92
CA ALA A 764 34.48 -9.54 26.07
C ALA A 764 34.43 -10.20 27.46
N GLY A 765 34.25 -11.53 27.49
CA GLY A 765 34.18 -12.31 28.73
C GLY A 765 32.80 -12.38 29.39
N HIS A 766 31.80 -11.65 28.87
CA HIS A 766 30.45 -11.57 29.47
C HIS A 766 29.33 -12.11 28.58
N GLY A 767 29.65 -12.63 27.38
CA GLY A 767 28.69 -13.21 26.45
C GLY A 767 27.70 -12.18 25.87
N THR A 768 26.51 -12.64 25.49
CA THR A 768 25.43 -11.77 24.99
C THR A 768 24.75 -11.04 26.14
N ILE A 769 24.65 -9.73 26.03
CA ILE A 769 23.97 -8.88 26.99
C ILE A 769 22.48 -8.82 26.63
N THR A 770 21.62 -9.20 27.55
CA THR A 770 20.16 -9.24 27.35
C THR A 770 19.40 -8.30 28.29
N THR A 771 20.11 -7.39 28.95
CA THR A 771 19.49 -6.47 29.91
C THR A 771 18.53 -5.52 29.18
N PRO A 772 17.32 -5.25 29.72
CA PRO A 772 16.35 -4.38 29.06
C PRO A 772 16.88 -2.98 28.79
N TYR A 773 16.25 -2.33 27.80
CA TYR A 773 16.46 -0.93 27.48
C TYR A 773 16.33 -0.04 28.72
N GLY A 774 17.18 0.98 28.81
CA GLY A 774 17.21 1.93 29.90
C GLY A 774 17.76 1.42 31.24
N SER A 775 18.27 0.18 31.32
CA SER A 775 18.79 -0.42 32.55
C SER A 775 20.23 -0.95 32.38
N PRO A 776 21.22 -0.11 32.05
CA PRO A 776 22.56 -0.59 31.73
C PRO A 776 23.27 -1.21 32.94
N LEU A 777 24.02 -2.28 32.68
CA LEU A 777 24.97 -2.85 33.62
C LEU A 777 26.40 -2.51 33.22
N ARG A 778 27.31 -2.59 34.19
CA ARG A 778 28.74 -2.30 34.00
C ARG A 778 29.54 -3.60 33.93
N TYR A 779 30.54 -3.59 33.07
CA TYR A 779 31.38 -4.74 32.79
C TYR A 779 32.85 -4.31 32.72
N GLU A 780 33.74 -5.20 33.16
CA GLU A 780 35.18 -5.13 32.91
C GLU A 780 35.50 -6.12 31.79
N PRO A 781 35.78 -5.65 30.55
CA PRO A 781 36.05 -6.54 29.44
C PRO A 781 37.32 -7.37 29.66
N THR A 782 37.28 -8.68 29.42
CA THR A 782 38.47 -9.56 29.54
C THR A 782 39.47 -9.38 28.40
N GLU A 783 39.00 -8.82 27.28
CA GLU A 783 39.78 -8.39 26.12
C GLU A 783 39.21 -7.03 25.69
N PRO A 784 39.99 -6.15 25.05
CA PRO A 784 39.59 -4.78 24.81
C PRO A 784 38.72 -4.70 23.53
N TRP A 785 37.57 -5.37 23.54
CA TRP A 785 36.56 -5.29 22.51
C TRP A 785 35.13 -5.30 23.06
N LEU A 786 34.25 -4.63 22.31
CA LEU A 786 32.80 -4.56 22.49
C LEU A 786 32.15 -4.68 21.11
N GLY A 787 30.89 -5.14 21.06
CA GLY A 787 30.19 -5.27 19.78
C GLY A 787 28.69 -5.45 19.88
N MET A 788 28.07 -5.48 18.71
CA MET A 788 26.63 -5.62 18.52
C MET A 788 26.33 -6.47 17.28
N THR A 789 25.14 -7.07 17.23
CA THR A 789 24.68 -7.91 16.11
C THR A 789 23.16 -8.00 16.11
N GLY A 790 22.57 -8.42 15.00
CA GLY A 790 21.13 -8.56 14.80
C GLY A 790 20.68 -9.96 14.39
N THR A 791 19.58 -10.03 13.67
CA THR A 791 19.04 -11.26 13.04
C THR A 791 19.83 -11.68 11.82
N ASP A 792 20.51 -10.74 11.15
CA ASP A 792 21.40 -11.08 10.06
C ASP A 792 22.78 -11.52 10.60
N PRO A 793 23.60 -12.21 9.80
CA PRO A 793 24.86 -12.74 10.28
C PRO A 793 25.97 -11.67 10.34
N GLN A 794 25.66 -10.39 10.57
CA GLN A 794 26.67 -9.34 10.73
C GLN A 794 26.97 -9.07 12.20
N THR A 795 28.26 -8.90 12.51
CA THR A 795 28.73 -8.41 13.81
C THR A 795 29.50 -7.11 13.62
N TYR A 796 29.05 -6.09 14.33
CA TYR A 796 29.69 -4.79 14.46
C TYR A 796 30.53 -4.76 15.73
N GLY A 797 31.68 -4.10 15.72
CA GLY A 797 32.47 -4.01 16.94
C GLY A 797 33.56 -2.95 16.94
N LEU A 798 34.01 -2.62 18.15
CA LEU A 798 35.18 -1.81 18.41
C LEU A 798 36.23 -2.69 19.07
N ILE A 799 37.42 -2.74 18.48
CA ILE A 799 38.58 -3.45 19.02
C ILE A 799 39.67 -2.42 19.30
N TYR A 800 40.03 -2.21 20.57
CA TYR A 800 41.08 -1.26 20.95
C TYR A 800 42.47 -1.89 20.82
N ASP A 801 43.42 -1.14 20.25
CA ASP A 801 44.74 -1.68 19.89
C ASP A 801 45.70 -1.77 21.08
N ALA A 802 45.61 -0.81 22.01
CA ALA A 802 46.24 -0.88 23.32
C ALA A 802 45.19 -1.27 24.36
N ASP A 803 45.56 -2.10 25.35
CA ASP A 803 44.71 -2.38 26.51
C ASP A 803 44.60 -1.08 27.33
N PRO A 804 43.49 -0.33 27.24
CA PRO A 804 43.40 0.94 27.95
C PRO A 804 43.30 0.59 29.42
N GLU A 805 44.31 0.98 30.21
CA GLU A 805 44.31 0.71 31.64
C GLU A 805 43.03 1.28 32.27
N GLY A 806 42.20 0.40 32.83
CA GLY A 806 40.90 0.78 33.40
C GLY A 806 39.76 0.93 32.38
N LEU A 807 39.83 0.28 31.22
CA LEU A 807 38.70 0.18 30.29
C LEU A 807 37.49 -0.46 30.98
N LEU A 808 36.41 0.30 31.06
CA LEU A 808 35.10 -0.16 31.51
C LEU A 808 34.15 -0.19 30.32
N ALA A 809 33.13 -1.05 30.39
CA ALA A 809 32.02 -1.04 29.46
C ALA A 809 30.69 -0.90 30.20
N ALA A 810 29.72 -0.28 29.56
CA ALA A 810 28.32 -0.33 29.97
C ALA A 810 27.47 -0.75 28.78
N ALA A 811 26.48 -1.61 29.00
CA ALA A 811 25.66 -2.16 27.92
C ALA A 811 24.25 -2.54 28.38
N THR A 812 23.33 -2.43 27.44
CA THR A 812 22.00 -3.05 27.41
C THR A 812 21.92 -4.01 26.22
N GLY A 813 20.75 -4.58 25.96
CA GLY A 813 20.53 -5.38 24.75
C GLY A 813 20.66 -4.62 23.42
N ASN A 814 20.61 -3.28 23.42
CA ASN A 814 20.54 -2.49 22.18
C ASN A 814 21.56 -1.35 22.07
N TRP A 815 22.44 -1.18 23.05
CA TRP A 815 23.62 -0.33 22.90
C TRP A 815 24.76 -0.83 23.79
N VAL A 816 25.98 -0.43 23.43
CA VAL A 816 27.20 -0.68 24.24
C VAL A 816 28.14 0.52 24.17
N MET A 817 28.74 0.90 25.30
CA MET A 817 29.73 1.96 25.35
C MET A 817 30.98 1.56 26.12
N SER A 818 32.14 2.07 25.70
CA SER A 818 33.40 1.99 26.42
C SER A 818 33.63 3.25 27.25
N MET A 819 34.34 3.16 28.37
CA MET A 819 34.67 4.30 29.24
C MET A 819 36.10 4.15 29.77
N VAL A 820 36.92 5.18 29.58
CA VAL A 820 38.27 5.29 30.15
C VAL A 820 38.43 6.66 30.79
N GLN A 821 38.94 6.70 32.02
CA GLN A 821 39.27 7.96 32.68
C GLN A 821 40.71 8.35 32.38
N VAL A 822 40.91 9.56 31.87
CA VAL A 822 42.23 10.05 31.49
C VAL A 822 42.49 11.43 32.08
N ARG A 823 43.76 11.73 32.32
CA ARG A 823 44.22 13.06 32.75
C ARG A 823 45.21 13.63 31.74
N ILE A 824 44.83 14.74 31.11
CA ILE A 824 45.59 15.36 30.01
C ILE A 824 46.22 16.66 30.51
N ALA A 825 47.55 16.69 30.60
CA ALA A 825 48.29 17.89 31.01
C ALA A 825 48.17 19.03 29.99
N PRO A 826 48.39 20.31 30.40
CA PRO A 826 48.44 21.44 29.47
C PRO A 826 49.38 21.18 28.30
N GLY A 827 48.89 21.35 27.07
CA GLY A 827 49.65 21.13 25.83
C GLY A 827 49.90 19.66 25.47
N ALA A 828 49.46 18.70 26.30
CA ALA A 828 49.60 17.28 26.03
C ALA A 828 48.41 16.72 25.22
N GLU A 829 48.59 15.52 24.69
CA GLU A 829 47.61 14.78 23.90
C GLU A 829 47.36 13.40 24.54
N TYR A 830 46.09 12.97 24.52
CA TYR A 830 45.71 11.58 24.76
C TYR A 830 45.23 10.96 23.45
N LEU A 831 45.67 9.73 23.18
CA LEU A 831 45.39 9.01 21.95
C LEU A 831 44.50 7.80 22.25
N LEU A 832 43.34 7.73 21.59
CA LEU A 832 42.47 6.57 21.60
C LEU A 832 42.44 5.92 20.22
N THR A 833 43.04 4.73 20.09
CA THR A 833 43.10 3.95 18.85
C THR A 833 42.23 2.70 18.94
N ARG A 834 41.42 2.48 17.92
CA ARG A 834 40.56 1.31 17.77
C ARG A 834 40.32 0.96 16.32
N ARG A 835 39.91 -0.27 16.07
CA ARG A 835 39.39 -0.77 14.80
C ARG A 835 37.88 -0.87 14.90
N ILE A 836 37.18 -0.22 13.97
CA ILE A 836 35.74 -0.34 13.76
C ILE A 836 35.53 -1.49 12.78
N VAL A 837 34.85 -2.53 13.22
CA VAL A 837 34.73 -3.81 12.50
C VAL A 837 33.28 -4.00 12.07
N ALA A 838 33.09 -4.46 10.83
CA ALA A 838 31.88 -5.16 10.40
C ALA A 838 32.33 -6.47 9.75
N VAL A 839 31.79 -7.59 10.20
CA VAL A 839 32.16 -8.93 9.70
C VAL A 839 30.95 -9.86 9.65
N ASP A 840 30.93 -10.72 8.63
CA ASP A 840 29.98 -11.83 8.54
C ASP A 840 30.46 -12.97 9.46
N HIS A 841 29.64 -13.33 10.46
CA HIS A 841 29.94 -14.42 11.39
C HIS A 841 29.35 -15.78 10.95
N GLY A 842 28.77 -15.86 9.74
CA GLY A 842 28.29 -17.09 9.13
C GLY A 842 27.16 -17.78 9.88
N GLY A 843 26.40 -17.06 10.70
CA GLY A 843 25.34 -17.64 11.55
C GLY A 843 25.88 -18.44 12.75
N ALA A 844 27.13 -18.22 13.16
CA ALA A 844 27.69 -18.84 14.36
C ALA A 844 26.82 -18.62 15.61
N ALA A 845 26.74 -19.64 16.48
CA ALA A 845 25.97 -19.59 17.72
C ALA A 845 26.48 -18.51 18.70
N ASP A 846 27.78 -18.28 18.73
CA ASP A 846 28.38 -17.10 19.37
C ASP A 846 28.81 -16.11 18.26
N PRO A 847 28.00 -15.06 18.01
CA PRO A 847 28.31 -14.08 16.98
C PRO A 847 29.54 -13.22 17.32
N PHE A 848 29.88 -13.05 18.60
CA PHE A 848 30.98 -12.17 19.03
C PHE A 848 32.35 -12.83 19.01
N ALA A 849 32.43 -14.16 18.86
CA ALA A 849 33.68 -14.90 18.76
C ALA A 849 34.59 -14.36 17.64
N VAL A 850 34.01 -13.79 16.57
CA VAL A 850 34.75 -13.19 15.46
C VAL A 850 35.56 -11.96 15.89
N LEU A 851 35.06 -11.16 16.85
CA LEU A 851 35.77 -10.00 17.37
C LEU A 851 37.01 -10.42 18.17
N ALA A 852 36.87 -11.44 19.02
CA ALA A 852 38.00 -12.03 19.75
C ALA A 852 39.06 -12.59 18.80
N GLN A 853 38.66 -13.24 17.70
CA GLN A 853 39.60 -13.74 16.69
C GLN A 853 40.36 -12.60 16.00
N LEU A 854 39.68 -11.53 15.60
CA LEU A 854 40.30 -10.36 14.97
C LEU A 854 41.23 -9.60 15.92
N TYR A 855 40.88 -9.52 17.20
CA TYR A 855 41.73 -8.95 18.22
C TYR A 855 43.03 -9.75 18.35
N ARG A 856 42.93 -11.08 18.52
CA ARG A 856 44.07 -11.97 18.74
C ARG A 856 44.97 -12.12 17.50
N ARG A 857 44.43 -12.04 16.29
CA ARG A 857 45.23 -12.12 15.04
C ARG A 857 46.14 -10.91 14.81
N ALA A 858 45.82 -9.76 15.42
CA ALA A 858 46.57 -8.53 15.26
C ALA A 858 47.72 -8.37 16.28
N ARG A 859 47.82 -9.30 17.24
CA ARG A 859 48.93 -9.43 18.20
C ARG A 859 49.82 -10.59 17.78
#